data_AF-A0A918TKD9-F1
#
_entry.id   AF-A0A918TKD9-F1
#
_cell.length_a   1.000
_cell.length_b   1.000
_cell.length_c   1.000
_cell.angle_alpha   90.00
_cell.angle_beta   90.00
_cell.angle_gamma   90.00
#
_symmetry.space_group_name_H-M   'P 1'
#
loop_
_entity.id
_entity.type
_entity.pdbx_description
1 polymer ?
#
loop_
_entity_poly.entity_id
_entity_poly.type
_entity_poly.pdbx_seq_one_letter_code
_entity_poly.pdbx_strand_id
1 'polypeptide(L)'
;MQNPELIAATPRSVAIRLAQPGAHYHLEPRPWVMGDRSGIADRVVLVLDDLVPNTEYHLQIHGFATFSFRTTSCAGMIKASDHSTLQAAINVVPKGGTLFIPPGDWTSPPLFLKSDMHLYLAEGARLLAPPRNDQWPILPADHGTWEGEPAPTHAALITAIGAERLTITGPGLIDAGGANGDWWQWPKGTRNGARRARGLHLINCRDVTLMGFTIQNAPSWTIHLQNCDRLKALGLHIKAPHDSPNTDGLNPESCRDVRIEGVRFSVGDDCIAIKSGKRGAKTDFPPTERIAIRHCLMERGHGGVVIGSEMSGGVSDVTVEHCDMLGTDRGLRLKTRRGRGGTIRNIRMAHVHMNGVKVPFCANAHYHCDADGHDDWVQSRQAAPFGPGTPRIENIHITDVTIENLSVALGAFLGLPESPIRDVTLDRIHILSHDPNAEAEAPIMADHIRPLRHAGIAHEQAEILADGQPLPPLPLTESPMELLDYADAYATRYQPYKDGDWCYEDGCLYRALVLLHQATGDAKWFDHLLRLTAPQIAADGALKGYSPDEFNIDNILAGRCLFHLADVTGDARYEKAADLLASQLSRHPRTASGNYWHKAIYPHQVWLDGLYMALPFQIEYALRKPDPTLIDDALRQFESALRLTLRPDGLYAHGYDDQRQQIWADPTTGQNAALWTRSLGWLAMALADAADLLGDRPELESQLTQLLTRLASLRAPNGLWWQVTDQPDLPGNYPEASSSAMLAYAALVAARRGLIPPDLGQSTLAALRPQGQPPKLQNICEVAGLGGKALRDGTAAYYLSEPIVADDVKGSGPFLMAVAEAIAQAPA
;
A
#
# COMPACT_ATOMS: atom_id res chain seq x y z
N MET A 1 -34.93 -36.75 2.55
CA MET A 1 -34.91 -35.91 1.33
C MET A 1 -34.75 -34.46 1.77
N GLN A 2 -33.97 -33.66 1.04
CA GLN A 2 -33.87 -32.22 1.31
C GLN A 2 -35.17 -31.52 0.91
N ASN A 3 -35.55 -30.48 1.65
CA ASN A 3 -36.78 -29.75 1.41
C ASN A 3 -36.49 -28.48 0.59
N PRO A 4 -37.12 -28.31 -0.58
CA PRO A 4 -37.12 -27.03 -1.27
C PRO A 4 -37.77 -25.93 -0.42
N GLU A 5 -37.36 -24.68 -0.63
CA GLU A 5 -37.88 -23.51 0.07
C GLU A 5 -38.40 -22.46 -0.91
N LEU A 6 -39.63 -21.99 -0.74
CA LEU A 6 -40.17 -20.87 -1.52
C LEU A 6 -39.55 -19.56 -1.02
N ILE A 7 -38.76 -18.89 -1.87
CA ILE A 7 -38.10 -17.62 -1.50
C ILE A 7 -38.88 -16.39 -2.01
N ALA A 8 -39.62 -16.54 -3.12
CA ALA A 8 -40.56 -15.55 -3.63
C ALA A 8 -41.65 -16.19 -4.50
N ALA A 9 -42.84 -15.59 -4.49
CA ALA A 9 -43.93 -15.90 -5.40
C ALA A 9 -44.57 -14.60 -5.90
N THR A 10 -44.81 -14.55 -7.20
CA THR A 10 -45.55 -13.49 -7.90
C THR A 10 -46.74 -14.11 -8.64
N PRO A 11 -47.55 -13.33 -9.35
CA PRO A 11 -48.67 -13.89 -10.09
C PRO A 11 -48.25 -14.83 -11.24
N ARG A 12 -47.03 -14.71 -11.76
CA ARG A 12 -46.57 -15.52 -12.91
C ARG A 12 -45.22 -16.19 -12.72
N SER A 13 -44.53 -15.96 -11.60
CA SER A 13 -43.22 -16.53 -11.37
C SER A 13 -43.02 -16.90 -9.91
N VAL A 14 -42.21 -17.93 -9.66
CA VAL A 14 -41.74 -18.29 -8.32
C VAL A 14 -40.23 -18.51 -8.36
N ALA A 15 -39.57 -18.22 -7.25
CA ALA A 15 -38.21 -18.67 -7.01
C ALA A 15 -38.20 -19.63 -5.83
N ILE A 16 -37.48 -20.74 -6.02
CA ILE A 16 -37.40 -21.85 -5.09
C ILE A 16 -35.91 -22.13 -4.84
N ARG A 17 -35.50 -22.14 -3.57
CA ARG A 17 -34.16 -22.58 -3.18
C ARG A 17 -34.15 -24.09 -2.98
N LEU A 18 -33.21 -24.75 -3.64
CA LEU A 18 -32.95 -26.18 -3.56
C LEU A 18 -31.72 -26.41 -2.68
N ALA A 19 -31.93 -26.39 -1.36
CA ALA A 19 -30.86 -26.43 -0.38
C ALA A 19 -30.16 -27.79 -0.36
N GLN A 20 -28.98 -27.87 -0.97
CA GLN A 20 -28.06 -29.00 -0.91
C GLN A 20 -26.81 -28.62 -0.11
N PRO A 21 -26.43 -29.36 0.96
CA PRO A 21 -25.23 -29.09 1.73
C PRO A 21 -23.99 -29.01 0.82
N GLY A 22 -23.21 -27.94 1.00
CA GLY A 22 -21.99 -27.67 0.23
C GLY A 22 -22.22 -27.09 -1.17
N ALA A 23 -23.47 -26.96 -1.64
CA ALA A 23 -23.74 -26.36 -2.94
C ALA A 23 -23.55 -24.84 -2.91
N HIS A 24 -22.85 -24.31 -3.91
CA HIS A 24 -22.66 -22.89 -4.13
C HIS A 24 -23.72 -22.35 -5.11
N TYR A 25 -23.35 -21.87 -6.30
CA TYR A 25 -24.31 -21.46 -7.33
C TYR A 25 -24.94 -22.65 -8.07
N HIS A 26 -24.10 -23.60 -8.47
CA HIS A 26 -24.48 -24.76 -9.28
C HIS A 26 -24.96 -25.95 -8.46
N LEU A 27 -25.79 -26.78 -9.09
CA LEU A 27 -26.16 -28.12 -8.65
C LEU A 27 -25.83 -29.13 -9.73
N GLU A 28 -25.57 -30.37 -9.31
CA GLU A 28 -25.63 -31.52 -10.21
C GLU A 28 -27.01 -31.55 -10.90
N PRO A 29 -27.08 -31.62 -12.25
CA PRO A 29 -28.34 -31.55 -12.98
C PRO A 29 -29.39 -32.55 -12.49
N ARG A 30 -30.55 -32.05 -12.03
CA ARG A 30 -31.69 -32.86 -11.58
C ARG A 30 -32.91 -32.62 -12.46
N PRO A 31 -33.56 -33.65 -13.01
CA PRO A 31 -34.84 -33.47 -13.68
C PRO A 31 -35.93 -33.07 -12.68
N TRP A 32 -36.82 -32.19 -13.13
CA TRP A 32 -38.01 -31.79 -12.41
C TRP A 32 -39.26 -31.89 -13.28
N VAL A 33 -40.40 -32.12 -12.64
CA VAL A 33 -41.73 -32.22 -13.25
C VAL A 33 -42.72 -31.41 -12.42
N MET A 34 -43.59 -30.67 -13.11
CA MET A 34 -44.67 -29.87 -12.52
C MET A 34 -45.85 -29.84 -13.48
N GLY A 35 -46.85 -30.70 -13.24
CA GLY A 35 -47.97 -30.88 -14.17
C GLY A 35 -47.49 -31.46 -15.50
N ASP A 36 -47.77 -30.77 -16.60
CA ASP A 36 -47.32 -31.08 -17.97
C ASP A 36 -45.95 -30.48 -18.31
N ARG A 37 -45.37 -29.68 -17.41
CA ARG A 37 -44.06 -29.06 -17.59
C ARG A 37 -42.96 -29.90 -16.96
N SER A 38 -41.81 -29.92 -17.60
CA SER A 38 -40.60 -30.55 -17.07
C SER A 38 -39.35 -29.76 -17.46
N GLY A 39 -38.27 -29.93 -16.71
CA GLY A 39 -36.99 -29.34 -17.04
C GLY A 39 -35.86 -29.91 -16.20
N ILE A 40 -34.72 -29.22 -16.23
CA ILE A 40 -33.55 -29.54 -15.42
C ILE A 40 -33.29 -28.41 -14.43
N ALA A 41 -33.02 -28.78 -13.18
CA ALA A 41 -32.51 -27.89 -12.15
C ALA A 41 -31.01 -28.15 -12.00
N ASP A 42 -30.22 -27.17 -12.41
CA ASP A 42 -28.74 -27.18 -12.41
C ASP A 42 -28.16 -26.06 -11.53
N ARG A 43 -29.03 -25.38 -10.79
CA ARG A 43 -28.73 -24.21 -9.95
C ARG A 43 -29.51 -24.30 -8.65
N VAL A 44 -28.92 -23.77 -7.58
CA VAL A 44 -29.56 -23.78 -6.24
C VAL A 44 -30.85 -22.96 -6.23
N VAL A 45 -30.90 -21.86 -6.97
CA VAL A 45 -32.15 -21.09 -7.14
C VAL A 45 -32.79 -21.48 -8.47
N LEU A 46 -33.91 -22.20 -8.37
CA LEU A 46 -34.77 -22.51 -9.50
C LEU A 46 -35.85 -21.42 -9.61
N VAL A 47 -35.87 -20.72 -10.75
CA VAL A 47 -36.96 -19.80 -11.11
C VAL A 47 -37.89 -20.51 -12.09
N LEU A 48 -39.18 -20.52 -11.78
CA LEU A 48 -40.23 -21.04 -12.65
C LEU A 48 -41.15 -19.90 -13.06
N ASP A 49 -41.21 -19.64 -14.36
CA ASP A 49 -41.97 -18.54 -14.95
C ASP A 49 -43.21 -19.03 -15.70
N ASP A 50 -43.96 -18.08 -16.25
CA ASP A 50 -45.18 -18.28 -17.06
C ASP A 50 -46.26 -19.10 -16.34
N LEU A 51 -46.39 -18.85 -15.05
CA LEU A 51 -47.39 -19.48 -14.20
C LEU A 51 -48.74 -18.75 -14.28
N VAL A 52 -49.79 -19.49 -13.94
CA VAL A 52 -51.15 -18.95 -13.83
C VAL A 52 -51.31 -18.32 -12.44
N PRO A 53 -51.85 -17.09 -12.33
CA PRO A 53 -52.12 -16.46 -11.05
C PRO A 53 -53.04 -17.28 -10.14
N ASN A 54 -52.87 -17.14 -8.82
CA ASN A 54 -53.67 -17.81 -7.79
C ASN A 54 -53.83 -19.34 -7.98
N THR A 55 -52.80 -20.00 -8.51
CA THR A 55 -52.82 -21.43 -8.84
C THR A 55 -51.83 -22.18 -7.98
N GLU A 56 -52.25 -23.34 -7.48
CA GLU A 56 -51.40 -24.25 -6.73
C GLU A 56 -50.71 -25.22 -7.67
N TYR A 57 -49.42 -25.45 -7.42
CA TYR A 57 -48.55 -26.31 -8.20
C TYR A 57 -47.88 -27.33 -7.28
N HIS A 58 -47.67 -28.53 -7.82
CA HIS A 58 -46.88 -29.59 -7.19
C HIS A 58 -45.63 -29.81 -8.03
N LEU A 59 -44.47 -29.54 -7.45
CA LEU A 59 -43.17 -29.67 -8.06
C LEU A 59 -42.46 -30.90 -7.51
N GLN A 60 -42.05 -31.78 -8.40
CA GLN A 60 -41.21 -32.94 -8.09
C GLN A 60 -39.84 -32.70 -8.72
N ILE A 61 -38.78 -32.76 -7.91
CA ILE A 61 -37.40 -32.65 -8.37
C ILE A 61 -36.67 -33.90 -7.89
N HIS A 62 -35.98 -34.59 -8.80
CA HIS A 62 -35.26 -35.82 -8.46
C HIS A 62 -34.23 -35.55 -7.35
N GLY A 63 -34.35 -36.26 -6.22
CA GLY A 63 -33.50 -36.11 -5.03
C GLY A 63 -34.04 -35.19 -3.94
N PHE A 64 -35.13 -34.45 -4.19
CA PHE A 64 -35.77 -33.55 -3.22
C PHE A 64 -37.17 -34.05 -2.83
N ALA A 65 -37.66 -33.58 -1.68
CA ALA A 65 -39.05 -33.82 -1.29
C ALA A 65 -40.00 -33.15 -2.29
N THR A 66 -41.18 -33.76 -2.51
CA THR A 66 -42.24 -33.11 -3.29
C THR A 66 -42.61 -31.79 -2.63
N PHE A 67 -42.70 -30.73 -3.43
CA PHE A 67 -42.88 -29.38 -2.95
C PHE A 67 -44.12 -28.75 -3.56
N SER A 68 -45.03 -28.25 -2.72
CA SER A 68 -46.23 -27.55 -3.16
C SER A 68 -46.08 -26.05 -2.94
N PHE A 69 -46.50 -25.24 -3.90
CA PHE A 69 -46.53 -23.79 -3.77
C PHE A 69 -47.74 -23.19 -4.50
N ARG A 70 -48.05 -21.93 -4.18
CA ARG A 70 -49.16 -21.19 -4.81
C ARG A 70 -48.66 -19.84 -5.32
N THR A 71 -48.99 -19.49 -6.56
CA THR A 71 -48.74 -18.15 -7.12
C THR A 71 -49.68 -17.12 -6.49
N THR A 72 -49.28 -15.85 -6.50
CA THR A 72 -50.12 -14.79 -5.94
C THR A 72 -51.24 -14.38 -6.91
N SER A 73 -52.24 -13.63 -6.42
CA SER A 73 -53.37 -13.16 -7.22
C SER A 73 -52.95 -12.03 -8.18
N CYS A 74 -53.61 -11.93 -9.34
CA CYS A 74 -53.48 -10.82 -10.28
C CYS A 74 -54.83 -10.11 -10.43
N ALA A 75 -54.87 -8.79 -10.18
CA ALA A 75 -56.10 -7.99 -10.27
C ALA A 75 -56.55 -7.71 -11.72
N GLY A 76 -55.67 -7.93 -12.70
CA GLY A 76 -55.93 -7.71 -14.11
C GLY A 76 -54.63 -7.70 -14.91
N MET A 77 -54.67 -8.20 -16.14
CA MET A 77 -53.51 -8.27 -17.02
C MET A 77 -53.67 -7.28 -18.17
N ILE A 78 -52.68 -6.40 -18.33
CA ILE A 78 -52.54 -5.50 -19.47
C ILE A 78 -51.46 -6.08 -20.38
N LYS A 79 -51.77 -6.29 -21.67
CA LYS A 79 -50.76 -6.68 -22.66
C LYS A 79 -50.14 -5.43 -23.28
N ALA A 80 -48.82 -5.39 -23.32
CA ALA A 80 -48.09 -4.26 -23.89
C ALA A 80 -48.49 -3.95 -25.35
N SER A 81 -48.83 -4.98 -26.13
CA SER A 81 -49.23 -4.89 -27.55
C SER A 81 -50.51 -4.09 -27.79
N ASP A 82 -51.34 -3.91 -26.76
CA ASP A 82 -52.68 -3.32 -26.90
C ASP A 82 -52.63 -1.79 -26.72
N HIS A 83 -51.44 -1.22 -26.57
CA HIS A 83 -51.19 0.19 -26.30
C HIS A 83 -50.17 0.79 -27.26
N SER A 84 -50.28 2.09 -27.53
CA SER A 84 -49.38 2.82 -28.42
C SER A 84 -47.95 2.96 -27.89
N THR A 85 -47.76 2.96 -26.57
CA THR A 85 -46.45 3.01 -25.92
C THR A 85 -46.45 2.15 -24.65
N LEU A 86 -45.26 1.69 -24.24
CA LEU A 86 -45.09 0.94 -22.99
C LEU A 86 -45.46 1.78 -21.75
N GLN A 87 -45.16 3.08 -21.74
CA GLN A 87 -45.59 3.96 -20.64
C GLN A 87 -47.11 4.09 -20.56
N ALA A 88 -47.82 4.15 -21.69
CA ALA A 88 -49.28 4.17 -21.70
C ALA A 88 -49.85 2.86 -21.11
N ALA A 89 -49.25 1.71 -21.44
CA ALA A 89 -49.62 0.43 -20.84
C ALA A 89 -49.37 0.40 -19.32
N ILE A 90 -48.22 0.89 -18.84
CA ILE A 90 -47.90 1.00 -17.40
C ILE A 90 -48.94 1.84 -16.67
N ASN A 91 -49.33 2.98 -17.24
CA ASN A 91 -50.24 3.91 -16.60
C ASN A 91 -51.62 3.28 -16.31
N VAL A 92 -52.09 2.37 -17.15
CA VAL A 92 -53.41 1.73 -17.01
C VAL A 92 -53.40 0.41 -16.23
N VAL A 93 -52.23 -0.11 -15.80
CA VAL A 93 -52.17 -1.32 -14.97
C VAL A 93 -52.96 -1.10 -13.68
N PRO A 94 -53.94 -1.96 -13.33
CA PRO A 94 -54.68 -1.80 -12.09
C PRO A 94 -53.77 -2.10 -10.87
N LYS A 95 -54.15 -1.61 -9.70
CA LYS A 95 -53.49 -1.96 -8.43
C LYS A 95 -53.50 -3.48 -8.24
N GLY A 96 -52.34 -4.10 -8.05
CA GLY A 96 -52.15 -5.55 -8.00
C GLY A 96 -52.21 -6.24 -9.37
N GLY A 97 -52.17 -5.48 -10.47
CA GLY A 97 -52.23 -5.96 -11.84
C GLY A 97 -50.86 -6.30 -12.42
N THR A 98 -50.88 -7.00 -13.56
CA THR A 98 -49.67 -7.37 -14.32
C THR A 98 -49.63 -6.62 -15.65
N LEU A 99 -48.52 -5.96 -15.96
CA LEU A 99 -48.13 -5.62 -17.33
C LEU A 99 -47.36 -6.79 -17.92
N PHE A 100 -47.91 -7.40 -18.97
CA PHE A 100 -47.31 -8.49 -19.71
C PHE A 100 -46.63 -7.95 -20.97
N ILE A 101 -45.32 -8.14 -21.09
CA ILE A 101 -44.55 -7.87 -22.31
C ILE A 101 -44.37 -9.20 -23.07
N PRO A 102 -45.04 -9.39 -24.23
CA PRO A 102 -44.91 -10.59 -25.04
C PRO A 102 -43.52 -10.76 -25.68
N PRO A 103 -43.22 -11.95 -26.24
CA PRO A 103 -42.05 -12.16 -27.07
C PRO A 103 -41.95 -11.13 -28.20
N GLY A 104 -40.73 -10.65 -28.48
CA GLY A 104 -40.47 -9.62 -29.50
C GLY A 104 -39.55 -8.50 -29.00
N ASP A 105 -39.14 -7.64 -29.93
CA ASP A 105 -38.30 -6.47 -29.64
C ASP A 105 -39.17 -5.25 -29.32
N TRP A 106 -38.97 -4.68 -28.13
CA TRP A 106 -39.70 -3.55 -27.58
C TRP A 106 -38.73 -2.39 -27.35
N THR A 107 -38.52 -1.55 -28.35
CA THR A 107 -37.72 -0.32 -28.16
C THR A 107 -38.54 0.74 -27.45
N SER A 108 -38.02 1.29 -26.36
CA SER A 108 -38.70 2.33 -25.58
C SER A 108 -37.72 3.35 -25.03
N PRO A 109 -38.09 4.66 -24.98
CA PRO A 109 -37.41 5.59 -24.09
C PRO A 109 -37.56 5.15 -22.62
N PRO A 110 -36.80 5.75 -21.69
CA PRO A 110 -36.90 5.48 -20.25
C PRO A 110 -38.34 5.38 -19.72
N LEU A 111 -38.62 4.31 -18.99
CA LEU A 111 -39.92 3.97 -18.42
C LEU A 111 -39.97 4.30 -16.92
N PHE A 112 -41.12 4.77 -16.46
CA PHE A 112 -41.39 5.05 -15.05
C PHE A 112 -42.46 4.09 -14.53
N LEU A 113 -42.05 3.18 -13.66
CA LEU A 113 -42.94 2.22 -12.99
C LEU A 113 -43.62 2.85 -11.78
N LYS A 114 -44.72 2.24 -11.32
CA LYS A 114 -45.54 2.72 -10.20
C LYS A 114 -45.73 1.64 -9.13
N SER A 115 -46.27 2.01 -7.98
CA SER A 115 -46.60 1.09 -6.90
C SER A 115 -47.62 0.03 -7.31
N ASP A 116 -47.64 -1.08 -6.57
CA ASP A 116 -48.64 -2.14 -6.69
C ASP A 116 -48.78 -2.72 -8.10
N MET A 117 -47.67 -2.90 -8.81
CA MET A 117 -47.69 -3.49 -10.14
C MET A 117 -46.69 -4.64 -10.28
N HIS A 118 -47.01 -5.52 -11.21
CA HIS A 118 -46.13 -6.58 -11.66
C HIS A 118 -45.76 -6.36 -13.13
N LEU A 119 -44.50 -6.12 -13.43
CA LEU A 119 -43.96 -6.13 -14.79
C LEU A 119 -43.45 -7.53 -15.10
N TYR A 120 -44.01 -8.19 -16.10
CA TYR A 120 -43.60 -9.53 -16.53
C TYR A 120 -43.06 -9.50 -17.97
N LEU A 121 -41.79 -9.83 -18.15
CA LEU A 121 -41.14 -9.97 -19.46
C LEU A 121 -41.12 -11.46 -19.86
N ALA A 122 -41.97 -11.84 -20.81
CA ALA A 122 -42.07 -13.23 -21.25
C ALA A 122 -40.76 -13.74 -21.89
N GLU A 123 -40.64 -15.05 -22.03
CA GLU A 123 -39.54 -15.66 -22.79
C GLU A 123 -39.50 -15.10 -24.22
N GLY A 124 -38.31 -14.70 -24.68
CA GLY A 124 -38.14 -14.05 -25.98
C GLY A 124 -38.57 -12.58 -26.03
N ALA A 125 -39.05 -11.98 -24.93
CA ALA A 125 -39.26 -10.53 -24.85
C ALA A 125 -37.92 -9.81 -24.68
N ARG A 126 -37.69 -8.75 -25.46
CA ARG A 126 -36.46 -7.94 -25.42
C ARG A 126 -36.83 -6.46 -25.30
N LEU A 127 -36.67 -5.88 -24.12
CA LEU A 127 -36.83 -4.44 -23.89
C LEU A 127 -35.52 -3.73 -24.24
N LEU A 128 -35.54 -2.86 -25.23
CA LEU A 128 -34.34 -2.24 -25.82
C LEU A 128 -34.35 -0.73 -25.60
N ALA A 129 -33.23 -0.18 -25.12
CA ALA A 129 -32.98 1.25 -25.16
C ALA A 129 -32.91 1.77 -26.62
N PRO A 130 -33.31 3.03 -26.87
CA PRO A 130 -33.22 3.62 -28.20
C PRO A 130 -31.76 3.81 -28.64
N PRO A 131 -31.48 3.88 -29.95
CA PRO A 131 -30.13 4.05 -30.49
C PRO A 131 -29.53 5.44 -30.27
N ARG A 132 -30.34 6.45 -29.90
CA ARG A 132 -29.91 7.82 -29.60
C ARG A 132 -30.25 8.19 -28.16
N ASN A 133 -29.40 9.01 -27.55
CA ASN A 133 -29.52 9.47 -26.16
C ASN A 133 -30.27 10.80 -25.99
N ASP A 134 -30.73 11.42 -27.09
CA ASP A 134 -31.43 12.71 -27.12
C ASP A 134 -32.83 12.69 -26.46
N GLN A 135 -33.37 11.50 -26.19
CA GLN A 135 -34.71 11.30 -25.61
C GLN A 135 -34.70 10.86 -24.14
N TRP A 136 -33.55 10.90 -23.46
CA TRP A 136 -33.46 10.48 -22.06
C TRP A 136 -33.85 11.62 -21.11
N PRO A 137 -34.91 11.46 -20.29
CA PRO A 137 -35.26 12.47 -19.28
C PRO A 137 -34.12 12.65 -18.28
N ILE A 138 -33.98 13.86 -17.74
CA ILE A 138 -33.00 14.14 -16.67
C ILE A 138 -33.72 14.13 -15.33
N LEU A 139 -33.28 13.26 -14.43
CA LEU A 139 -33.62 13.30 -13.01
C LEU A 139 -32.85 14.45 -12.34
N PRO A 140 -33.53 15.33 -11.58
CA PRO A 140 -32.87 16.37 -10.80
C PRO A 140 -32.03 15.76 -9.66
N ALA A 141 -31.14 16.57 -9.07
CA ALA A 141 -30.17 16.11 -8.06
C ALA A 141 -30.79 15.62 -6.73
N ASP A 142 -32.05 15.93 -6.47
CA ASP A 142 -32.82 15.40 -5.33
C ASP A 142 -33.18 13.91 -5.51
N HIS A 143 -33.30 13.46 -6.76
CA HIS A 143 -33.59 12.08 -7.13
C HIS A 143 -32.37 11.35 -7.69
N GLY A 144 -31.52 12.04 -8.45
CA GLY A 144 -30.28 11.53 -9.01
C GLY A 144 -29.10 11.63 -8.06
N THR A 145 -28.26 10.61 -8.04
CA THR A 145 -26.93 10.66 -7.42
C THR A 145 -25.87 10.28 -8.45
N TRP A 146 -24.61 10.59 -8.19
CA TRP A 146 -23.47 10.06 -8.93
C TRP A 146 -22.27 9.95 -8.00
N GLU A 147 -21.65 8.77 -7.92
CA GLU A 147 -20.53 8.50 -7.01
C GLU A 147 -20.80 8.98 -5.57
N GLY A 148 -22.02 8.70 -5.06
CA GLY A 148 -22.42 9.00 -3.69
C GLY A 148 -22.88 10.43 -3.41
N GLU A 149 -22.87 11.31 -4.41
CA GLU A 149 -23.29 12.71 -4.27
C GLU A 149 -24.57 13.03 -5.05
N PRO A 150 -25.46 13.91 -4.54
CA PRO A 150 -26.58 14.45 -5.30
C PRO A 150 -26.13 15.06 -6.64
N ALA A 151 -26.68 14.58 -7.75
CA ALA A 151 -26.32 15.08 -9.08
C ALA A 151 -27.43 14.84 -10.10
N PRO A 152 -27.66 15.77 -11.06
CA PRO A 152 -28.57 15.49 -12.16
C PRO A 152 -28.07 14.29 -12.98
N THR A 153 -28.95 13.35 -13.27
CA THR A 153 -28.61 12.12 -14.02
C THR A 153 -29.65 11.83 -15.09
N HIS A 154 -29.25 11.28 -16.23
CA HIS A 154 -30.22 10.76 -17.17
C HIS A 154 -30.97 9.58 -16.51
N ALA A 155 -32.30 9.54 -16.63
CA ALA A 155 -33.16 8.52 -16.05
C ALA A 155 -32.82 7.14 -16.60
N ALA A 156 -32.87 6.08 -15.80
CA ALA A 156 -32.57 4.72 -16.28
C ALA A 156 -33.63 4.22 -17.28
N LEU A 157 -33.27 3.23 -18.12
CA LEU A 157 -34.24 2.60 -19.04
C LEU A 157 -35.50 2.13 -18.28
N ILE A 158 -35.31 1.63 -17.05
CA ILE A 158 -36.39 1.40 -16.09
C ILE A 158 -36.12 2.20 -14.82
N THR A 159 -37.02 3.10 -14.48
CA THR A 159 -36.96 3.93 -13.27
C THR A 159 -38.21 3.70 -12.41
N ALA A 160 -38.04 3.68 -11.09
CA ALA A 160 -39.16 3.80 -10.15
C ALA A 160 -38.78 4.74 -9.00
N ILE A 161 -39.68 5.65 -8.63
CA ILE A 161 -39.45 6.64 -7.56
C ILE A 161 -40.58 6.51 -6.55
N GLY A 162 -40.25 6.22 -5.29
CA GLY A 162 -41.23 6.10 -4.21
C GLY A 162 -42.21 4.93 -4.39
N ALA A 163 -41.87 3.93 -5.20
CA ALA A 163 -42.76 2.83 -5.50
C ALA A 163 -42.77 1.79 -4.36
N GLU A 164 -43.95 1.26 -4.06
CA GLU A 164 -44.14 0.18 -3.08
C GLU A 164 -44.76 -1.06 -3.74
N ARG A 165 -44.38 -2.26 -3.27
CA ARG A 165 -44.97 -3.53 -3.74
C ARG A 165 -44.84 -3.68 -5.26
N LEU A 166 -43.65 -3.42 -5.77
CA LEU A 166 -43.30 -3.52 -7.18
C LEU A 166 -42.61 -4.86 -7.45
N THR A 167 -43.01 -5.56 -8.50
CA THR A 167 -42.33 -6.78 -8.94
C THR A 167 -41.97 -6.68 -10.41
N ILE A 168 -40.74 -7.07 -10.76
CA ILE A 168 -40.23 -7.13 -12.14
C ILE A 168 -39.70 -8.55 -12.34
N THR A 169 -40.34 -9.33 -13.19
CA THR A 169 -40.03 -10.76 -13.35
C THR A 169 -40.10 -11.25 -14.80
N GLY A 170 -39.75 -12.52 -14.98
CA GLY A 170 -39.84 -13.24 -16.25
C GLY A 170 -38.47 -13.44 -16.91
N PRO A 171 -38.34 -14.38 -17.85
CA PRO A 171 -37.06 -14.76 -18.43
C PRO A 171 -36.60 -13.84 -19.58
N GLY A 172 -37.31 -12.73 -19.83
CA GLY A 172 -36.97 -11.78 -20.89
C GLY A 172 -35.65 -11.02 -20.65
N LEU A 173 -35.25 -10.27 -21.69
CA LEU A 173 -34.03 -9.47 -21.74
C LEU A 173 -34.35 -7.98 -21.60
N ILE A 174 -33.56 -7.28 -20.80
CA ILE A 174 -33.48 -5.82 -20.74
C ILE A 174 -32.10 -5.41 -21.27
N ASP A 175 -32.04 -4.74 -22.42
CA ASP A 175 -30.81 -4.17 -22.98
C ASP A 175 -30.83 -2.65 -22.83
N ALA A 176 -29.99 -2.13 -21.94
CA ALA A 176 -29.99 -0.72 -21.56
C ALA A 176 -29.19 0.19 -22.50
N GLY A 177 -28.60 -0.35 -23.57
CA GLY A 177 -28.04 0.44 -24.67
C GLY A 177 -26.80 1.28 -24.34
N GLY A 178 -25.93 0.85 -23.42
CA GLY A 178 -24.67 1.53 -23.09
C GLY A 178 -23.72 1.63 -24.28
N ALA A 179 -23.65 0.58 -25.10
CA ALA A 179 -22.94 0.58 -26.39
C ALA A 179 -23.62 1.45 -27.46
N ASN A 180 -24.87 1.89 -27.25
CA ASN A 180 -25.56 2.75 -28.21
C ASN A 180 -25.08 4.20 -28.00
N GLY A 181 -24.41 4.77 -29.00
CA GLY A 181 -23.95 6.17 -28.94
C GLY A 181 -22.60 6.33 -28.24
N ASP A 182 -22.49 7.33 -27.34
CA ASP A 182 -21.22 7.77 -26.76
C ASP A 182 -21.10 7.55 -25.24
N TRP A 183 -22.04 6.84 -24.60
CA TRP A 183 -22.10 6.76 -23.12
C TRP A 183 -20.76 6.38 -22.48
N TRP A 184 -20.06 5.38 -22.99
CA TRP A 184 -18.79 4.93 -22.43
C TRP A 184 -17.58 5.81 -22.79
N GLN A 185 -17.75 6.82 -23.64
CA GLN A 185 -16.67 7.75 -24.02
C GLN A 185 -16.49 8.91 -23.01
N TRP A 186 -17.44 9.10 -22.10
CA TRP A 186 -17.40 10.16 -21.07
C TRP A 186 -17.74 9.60 -19.69
N PRO A 187 -16.98 8.61 -19.18
CA PRO A 187 -17.37 7.83 -18.00
C PRO A 187 -17.62 8.68 -16.74
N LYS A 188 -16.85 9.76 -16.58
CA LYS A 188 -16.99 10.75 -15.49
C LYS A 188 -17.42 12.14 -15.98
N GLY A 189 -17.90 12.25 -17.21
CA GLY A 189 -18.33 13.52 -17.79
C GLY A 189 -19.80 13.85 -17.49
N THR A 190 -20.30 14.88 -18.14
CA THR A 190 -21.74 15.19 -18.23
C THR A 190 -22.11 15.51 -19.67
N ARG A 191 -23.38 15.25 -20.02
CA ARG A 191 -24.03 15.71 -21.25
C ARG A 191 -25.32 16.40 -20.86
N ASN A 192 -25.60 17.55 -21.47
CA ASN A 192 -26.79 18.35 -21.15
C ASN A 192 -26.94 18.65 -19.63
N GLY A 193 -25.81 18.81 -18.93
CA GLY A 193 -25.79 19.06 -17.48
C GLY A 193 -26.05 17.83 -16.60
N ALA A 194 -26.17 16.62 -17.17
CA ALA A 194 -26.49 15.40 -16.43
C ALA A 194 -25.45 14.28 -16.63
N ARG A 195 -25.34 13.43 -15.61
CA ARG A 195 -24.51 12.22 -15.59
C ARG A 195 -25.13 11.08 -16.39
N ARG A 196 -24.33 10.04 -16.67
CA ARG A 196 -24.77 8.86 -17.44
C ARG A 196 -25.94 8.16 -16.75
N ALA A 197 -26.77 7.53 -17.56
CA ALA A 197 -27.91 6.80 -17.06
C ALA A 197 -27.53 5.41 -16.52
N ARG A 198 -28.45 4.81 -15.76
CA ARG A 198 -28.34 3.43 -15.30
C ARG A 198 -29.16 2.50 -16.20
N GLY A 199 -29.01 1.19 -16.02
CA GLY A 199 -29.93 0.23 -16.63
C GLY A 199 -31.30 0.24 -15.94
N LEU A 200 -31.29 0.06 -14.63
CA LEU A 200 -32.47 0.07 -13.76
C LEU A 200 -32.16 0.88 -12.49
N HIS A 201 -32.99 1.88 -12.19
CA HIS A 201 -32.80 2.76 -11.02
C HIS A 201 -34.07 2.80 -10.16
N LEU A 202 -33.96 2.28 -8.93
CA LEU A 202 -35.02 2.35 -7.92
C LEU A 202 -34.63 3.36 -6.87
N ILE A 203 -35.48 4.36 -6.64
CA ILE A 203 -35.22 5.47 -5.72
C ILE A 203 -36.32 5.48 -4.66
N ASN A 204 -35.95 5.41 -3.38
CA ASN A 204 -36.89 5.45 -2.25
C ASN A 204 -38.00 4.37 -2.34
N CYS A 205 -37.68 3.20 -2.90
CA CYS A 205 -38.67 2.14 -3.12
C CYS A 205 -38.71 1.14 -1.96
N ARG A 206 -39.85 0.45 -1.81
CA ARG A 206 -40.11 -0.47 -0.69
C ARG A 206 -40.81 -1.73 -1.16
N ASP A 207 -40.45 -2.88 -0.59
CA ASP A 207 -41.07 -4.17 -0.93
C ASP A 207 -40.97 -4.49 -2.44
N VAL A 208 -39.73 -4.56 -2.95
CA VAL A 208 -39.47 -4.80 -4.37
C VAL A 208 -38.90 -6.20 -4.62
N THR A 209 -39.38 -6.88 -5.65
CA THR A 209 -38.80 -8.16 -6.12
C THR A 209 -38.39 -8.07 -7.59
N LEU A 210 -37.11 -8.32 -7.84
CA LEU A 210 -36.50 -8.50 -9.16
C LEU A 210 -36.21 -9.99 -9.33
N MET A 211 -36.73 -10.65 -10.38
CA MET A 211 -36.60 -12.11 -10.50
C MET A 211 -36.49 -12.63 -11.93
N GLY A 212 -35.52 -13.51 -12.18
CA GLY A 212 -35.43 -14.33 -13.40
C GLY A 212 -34.97 -13.67 -14.70
N PHE A 213 -35.04 -12.34 -14.82
CA PHE A 213 -34.70 -11.66 -16.07
C PHE A 213 -33.19 -11.51 -16.29
N THR A 214 -32.81 -11.30 -17.55
CA THR A 214 -31.46 -10.86 -17.93
C THR A 214 -31.47 -9.34 -18.12
N ILE A 215 -30.47 -8.65 -17.55
CA ILE A 215 -30.21 -7.24 -17.86
C ILE A 215 -28.76 -7.08 -18.35
N GLN A 216 -28.57 -6.28 -19.40
CA GLN A 216 -27.24 -6.07 -19.95
C GLN A 216 -26.98 -4.68 -20.49
N ASN A 217 -25.71 -4.41 -20.76
CA ASN A 217 -25.26 -3.29 -21.59
C ASN A 217 -25.76 -1.95 -21.02
N ALA A 218 -25.51 -1.68 -19.74
CA ALA A 218 -25.94 -0.43 -19.13
C ALA A 218 -25.02 0.75 -19.50
N PRO A 219 -25.55 1.98 -19.63
CA PRO A 219 -24.72 3.17 -19.85
C PRO A 219 -23.75 3.48 -18.70
N SER A 220 -24.05 3.03 -17.48
CA SER A 220 -23.19 3.06 -16.28
C SER A 220 -23.64 1.91 -15.34
N TRP A 221 -23.87 2.18 -14.04
CA TRP A 221 -24.32 1.18 -13.07
C TRP A 221 -25.56 0.43 -13.57
N THR A 222 -25.54 -0.90 -13.53
CA THR A 222 -26.55 -1.72 -14.19
C THR A 222 -27.87 -1.70 -13.42
N ILE A 223 -27.83 -2.10 -12.15
CA ILE A 223 -28.95 -1.97 -11.22
C ILE A 223 -28.51 -1.08 -10.05
N HIS A 224 -29.22 0.03 -9.83
CA HIS A 224 -28.96 0.95 -8.73
C HIS A 224 -30.18 1.06 -7.82
N LEU A 225 -29.98 0.71 -6.56
CA LEU A 225 -30.99 0.74 -5.52
C LEU A 225 -30.61 1.86 -4.56
N GLN A 226 -31.33 2.97 -4.61
CA GLN A 226 -31.04 4.16 -3.84
C GLN A 226 -32.09 4.32 -2.74
N ASN A 227 -31.65 4.25 -1.49
CA ASN A 227 -32.48 4.41 -0.30
C ASN A 227 -33.72 3.49 -0.29
N CYS A 228 -33.52 2.22 -0.66
CA CYS A 228 -34.59 1.23 -0.75
C CYS A 228 -34.66 0.33 0.50
N ASP A 229 -35.86 -0.18 0.80
CA ASP A 229 -36.15 -0.99 2.00
C ASP A 229 -36.90 -2.28 1.61
N ARG A 230 -36.40 -3.44 2.07
CA ARG A 230 -36.93 -4.78 1.73
C ARG A 230 -36.93 -5.06 0.23
N LEU A 231 -35.78 -5.43 -0.30
CA LEU A 231 -35.61 -5.76 -1.71
C LEU A 231 -35.07 -7.18 -1.91
N LYS A 232 -35.59 -7.87 -2.94
CA LYS A 232 -35.11 -9.18 -3.38
C LYS A 232 -34.62 -9.12 -4.83
N ALA A 233 -33.41 -9.60 -5.08
CA ALA A 233 -32.86 -9.84 -6.42
C ALA A 233 -32.55 -11.34 -6.55
N LEU A 234 -33.34 -12.05 -7.36
CA LEU A 234 -33.40 -13.52 -7.35
C LEU A 234 -33.19 -14.09 -8.75
N GLY A 235 -32.22 -14.98 -8.92
CA GLY A 235 -32.06 -15.71 -10.19
C GLY A 235 -31.81 -14.82 -11.42
N LEU A 236 -31.30 -13.60 -11.23
CA LEU A 236 -31.02 -12.67 -12.33
C LEU A 236 -29.75 -13.06 -13.08
N HIS A 237 -29.64 -12.61 -14.32
CA HIS A 237 -28.39 -12.63 -15.08
C HIS A 237 -28.01 -11.20 -15.48
N ILE A 238 -26.89 -10.70 -14.95
CA ILE A 238 -26.44 -9.32 -15.11
C ILE A 238 -25.15 -9.31 -15.91
N LYS A 239 -25.15 -8.62 -17.05
CA LYS A 239 -24.05 -8.68 -18.02
C LYS A 239 -23.58 -7.32 -18.51
N ALA A 240 -22.28 -7.11 -18.56
CA ALA A 240 -21.68 -5.99 -19.28
C ALA A 240 -20.36 -6.43 -19.93
N PRO A 241 -19.93 -5.80 -21.03
CA PRO A 241 -18.58 -6.01 -21.56
C PRO A 241 -17.53 -5.73 -20.47
N HIS A 242 -16.47 -6.55 -20.40
CA HIS A 242 -15.46 -6.44 -19.33
C HIS A 242 -14.72 -5.08 -19.31
N ASP A 243 -14.70 -4.38 -20.44
CA ASP A 243 -14.03 -3.10 -20.68
C ASP A 243 -15.00 -1.91 -20.59
N SER A 244 -16.27 -2.15 -20.23
CA SER A 244 -17.28 -1.09 -20.16
C SER A 244 -17.23 -0.35 -18.81
N PRO A 245 -17.02 0.98 -18.80
CA PRO A 245 -16.64 1.71 -17.59
C PRO A 245 -17.83 1.96 -16.65
N ASN A 246 -17.61 1.70 -15.36
CA ASN A 246 -18.57 1.89 -14.26
C ASN A 246 -19.86 1.10 -14.48
N THR A 247 -19.76 -0.13 -14.99
CA THR A 247 -20.90 -1.02 -15.25
C THR A 247 -21.11 -2.04 -14.14
N ASP A 248 -20.98 -1.58 -12.90
CA ASP A 248 -21.24 -2.34 -11.68
C ASP A 248 -22.58 -3.10 -11.80
N GLY A 249 -22.62 -4.34 -11.34
CA GLY A 249 -23.79 -5.21 -11.53
C GLY A 249 -25.00 -4.75 -10.70
N LEU A 250 -24.86 -4.73 -9.38
CA LEU A 250 -25.92 -4.35 -8.45
C LEU A 250 -25.38 -3.45 -7.34
N ASN A 251 -26.01 -2.29 -7.16
CA ASN A 251 -25.54 -1.21 -6.29
C ASN A 251 -26.58 -0.87 -5.20
N PRO A 252 -26.60 -1.56 -4.05
CA PRO A 252 -27.35 -1.11 -2.88
C PRO A 252 -26.67 0.12 -2.27
N GLU A 253 -27.35 1.27 -2.31
CA GLU A 253 -26.90 2.53 -1.75
C GLU A 253 -27.91 3.05 -0.72
N SER A 254 -27.47 3.25 0.52
CA SER A 254 -28.32 3.58 1.68
C SER A 254 -29.53 2.65 1.85
N CYS A 255 -29.35 1.35 1.57
CA CYS A 255 -30.43 0.37 1.52
C CYS A 255 -30.55 -0.46 2.80
N ARG A 256 -31.74 -1.00 3.03
CA ARG A 256 -32.07 -1.79 4.22
C ARG A 256 -32.76 -3.10 3.83
N ASP A 257 -32.35 -4.20 4.45
CA ASP A 257 -32.99 -5.52 4.25
C ASP A 257 -32.99 -5.96 2.77
N VAL A 258 -31.80 -6.18 2.21
CA VAL A 258 -31.63 -6.59 0.79
C VAL A 258 -31.18 -8.05 0.72
N ARG A 259 -31.87 -8.85 -0.09
CA ARG A 259 -31.53 -10.25 -0.39
C ARG A 259 -31.12 -10.40 -1.85
N ILE A 260 -29.92 -10.91 -2.09
CA ILE A 260 -29.37 -11.19 -3.43
C ILE A 260 -29.06 -12.69 -3.46
N GLU A 261 -29.80 -13.45 -4.27
CA GLU A 261 -29.70 -14.91 -4.23
C GLU A 261 -29.83 -15.56 -5.61
N GLY A 262 -28.92 -16.47 -5.96
CA GLY A 262 -28.97 -17.14 -7.26
C GLY A 262 -28.62 -16.24 -8.45
N VAL A 263 -28.00 -15.09 -8.21
CA VAL A 263 -27.70 -14.12 -9.29
C VAL A 263 -26.36 -14.46 -9.94
N ARG A 264 -26.32 -14.39 -11.27
CA ARG A 264 -25.10 -14.49 -12.08
C ARG A 264 -24.67 -13.11 -12.55
N PHE A 265 -23.41 -12.78 -12.32
CA PHE A 265 -22.79 -11.52 -12.73
C PHE A 265 -21.64 -11.80 -13.70
N SER A 266 -21.56 -11.03 -14.78
CA SER A 266 -20.39 -10.92 -15.64
C SER A 266 -20.31 -9.49 -16.17
N VAL A 267 -19.55 -8.62 -15.51
CA VAL A 267 -19.63 -7.16 -15.70
C VAL A 267 -18.27 -6.54 -15.99
N GLY A 268 -18.24 -5.23 -16.32
CA GLY A 268 -17.00 -4.48 -16.56
C GLY A 268 -16.46 -3.73 -15.34
N ASP A 269 -17.08 -3.90 -14.17
CA ASP A 269 -16.63 -3.28 -12.91
C ASP A 269 -16.99 -4.21 -11.72
N ASP A 270 -17.34 -3.69 -10.55
CA ASP A 270 -17.73 -4.49 -9.38
C ASP A 270 -19.04 -5.30 -9.61
N CYS A 271 -19.07 -6.61 -9.27
CA CYS A 271 -20.28 -7.43 -9.40
C CYS A 271 -21.40 -6.92 -8.48
N ILE A 272 -21.07 -6.74 -7.20
CA ILE A 272 -21.93 -6.08 -6.21
C ILE A 272 -21.14 -4.96 -5.54
N ALA A 273 -21.66 -3.73 -5.62
CA ALA A 273 -21.06 -2.54 -5.00
C ALA A 273 -22.00 -1.94 -3.95
N ILE A 274 -21.74 -2.20 -2.68
CA ILE A 274 -22.49 -1.70 -1.54
C ILE A 274 -21.97 -0.32 -1.14
N LYS A 275 -22.85 0.67 -1.15
CA LYS A 275 -22.54 2.09 -0.94
C LYS A 275 -23.46 2.70 0.10
N SER A 276 -23.14 3.89 0.59
CA SER A 276 -23.92 4.63 1.59
C SER A 276 -23.64 6.13 1.49
N GLY A 277 -23.54 6.66 0.28
CA GLY A 277 -23.23 8.07 0.00
C GLY A 277 -21.78 8.47 0.27
N LYS A 278 -21.43 9.66 -0.20
CA LYS A 278 -20.09 10.25 -0.10
C LYS A 278 -20.16 11.61 0.57
N ARG A 279 -19.37 11.80 1.62
CA ARG A 279 -19.26 13.06 2.36
C ARG A 279 -18.70 14.16 1.45
N GLY A 280 -19.47 15.24 1.30
CA GLY A 280 -19.14 16.42 0.52
C GLY A 280 -19.98 17.61 1.01
N ALA A 281 -20.73 18.27 0.10
CA ALA A 281 -21.71 19.28 0.50
C ALA A 281 -22.81 18.72 1.43
N LYS A 282 -23.15 17.44 1.24
CA LYS A 282 -24.00 16.66 2.15
C LYS A 282 -23.10 15.79 3.02
N THR A 283 -23.39 15.75 4.32
CA THR A 283 -22.57 15.03 5.30
C THR A 283 -23.32 13.96 6.08
N ASP A 284 -24.64 13.92 5.95
CA ASP A 284 -25.52 12.95 6.61
C ASP A 284 -26.18 12.04 5.57
N PHE A 285 -25.94 10.73 5.68
CA PHE A 285 -26.45 9.72 4.76
C PHE A 285 -27.00 8.54 5.58
N PRO A 286 -28.17 7.97 5.22
CA PRO A 286 -28.64 6.75 5.84
C PRO A 286 -27.66 5.60 5.58
N PRO A 287 -27.47 4.67 6.55
CA PRO A 287 -26.59 3.53 6.38
C PRO A 287 -27.13 2.54 5.33
N THR A 288 -26.24 1.71 4.79
CA THR A 288 -26.64 0.45 4.16
C THR A 288 -26.46 -0.71 5.12
N GLU A 289 -27.54 -1.41 5.44
CA GLU A 289 -27.51 -2.45 6.48
C GLU A 289 -28.40 -3.67 6.18
N ARG A 290 -27.99 -4.83 6.73
CA ARG A 290 -28.68 -6.11 6.60
C ARG A 290 -28.80 -6.56 5.14
N ILE A 291 -27.64 -6.86 4.55
CA ILE A 291 -27.51 -7.35 3.19
C ILE A 291 -27.13 -8.83 3.21
N ALA A 292 -27.95 -9.67 2.60
CA ALA A 292 -27.70 -11.12 2.49
C ALA A 292 -27.44 -11.51 1.03
N ILE A 293 -26.24 -12.02 0.76
CA ILE A 293 -25.77 -12.45 -0.57
C ILE A 293 -25.52 -13.96 -0.49
N ARG A 294 -26.23 -14.75 -1.32
CA ARG A 294 -26.18 -16.21 -1.26
C ARG A 294 -26.19 -16.87 -2.63
N HIS A 295 -25.50 -17.99 -2.79
CA HIS A 295 -25.60 -18.81 -4.00
C HIS A 295 -25.45 -18.00 -5.29
N CYS A 296 -24.55 -17.01 -5.31
CA CYS A 296 -24.31 -16.14 -6.46
C CYS A 296 -23.04 -16.59 -7.19
N LEU A 297 -23.03 -16.38 -8.51
CA LEU A 297 -21.87 -16.59 -9.37
C LEU A 297 -21.38 -15.23 -9.87
N MET A 298 -20.16 -14.86 -9.49
CA MET A 298 -19.55 -13.57 -9.82
C MET A 298 -18.35 -13.81 -10.74
N GLU A 299 -18.45 -13.34 -11.99
CA GLU A 299 -17.43 -13.59 -13.02
C GLU A 299 -16.84 -12.26 -13.52
N ARG A 300 -15.52 -12.22 -13.75
CA ARG A 300 -14.82 -11.18 -14.54
C ARG A 300 -14.98 -9.71 -14.10
N GLY A 301 -15.46 -9.43 -12.89
CA GLY A 301 -15.57 -8.08 -12.35
C GLY A 301 -14.36 -7.62 -11.51
N HIS A 302 -14.23 -6.31 -11.28
CA HIS A 302 -13.18 -5.71 -10.42
C HIS A 302 -13.28 -6.12 -8.93
N GLY A 303 -14.42 -6.69 -8.54
CA GLY A 303 -14.62 -7.33 -7.24
C GLY A 303 -15.90 -8.15 -7.20
N GLY A 304 -15.90 -9.26 -6.47
CA GLY A 304 -17.11 -10.05 -6.23
C GLY A 304 -18.10 -9.30 -5.35
N VAL A 305 -17.68 -8.95 -4.14
CA VAL A 305 -18.45 -8.09 -3.22
C VAL A 305 -17.59 -6.95 -2.75
N VAL A 306 -18.04 -5.74 -3.04
CA VAL A 306 -17.27 -4.53 -2.81
C VAL A 306 -18.07 -3.56 -1.95
N ILE A 307 -17.44 -3.04 -0.89
CA ILE A 307 -18.02 -2.06 0.02
C ILE A 307 -17.24 -0.76 -0.11
N GLY A 308 -17.93 0.31 -0.51
CA GLY A 308 -17.33 1.64 -0.73
C GLY A 308 -16.95 1.93 -2.20
N SER A 309 -16.19 3.01 -2.48
CA SER A 309 -15.57 3.91 -1.50
C SER A 309 -16.54 4.91 -0.85
N GLU A 310 -17.75 5.00 -1.41
CA GLU A 310 -18.82 5.89 -0.97
C GLU A 310 -19.56 5.22 0.19
N MET A 311 -18.98 5.27 1.40
CA MET A 311 -19.48 4.57 2.59
C MET A 311 -19.80 5.50 3.77
N SER A 312 -19.99 6.79 3.51
CA SER A 312 -20.04 7.83 4.55
C SER A 312 -21.19 7.68 5.55
N GLY A 313 -22.34 7.12 5.14
CA GLY A 313 -23.45 6.78 6.05
C GLY A 313 -23.21 5.52 6.89
N GLY A 314 -22.15 4.77 6.61
CA GLY A 314 -21.84 3.48 7.21
C GLY A 314 -22.43 2.29 6.46
N VAL A 315 -21.76 1.15 6.55
CA VAL A 315 -22.22 -0.12 5.99
C VAL A 315 -22.10 -1.19 7.08
N SER A 316 -23.19 -1.88 7.40
CA SER A 316 -23.15 -2.93 8.41
C SER A 316 -23.98 -4.17 8.10
N ASP A 317 -23.64 -5.27 8.77
CA ASP A 317 -24.42 -6.51 8.77
C ASP A 317 -24.59 -7.07 7.34
N VAL A 318 -23.45 -7.29 6.68
CA VAL A 318 -23.38 -7.88 5.33
C VAL A 318 -22.93 -9.32 5.45
N THR A 319 -23.67 -10.24 4.87
CA THR A 319 -23.36 -11.68 4.85
C THR A 319 -23.23 -12.18 3.42
N VAL A 320 -22.12 -12.85 3.12
CA VAL A 320 -21.81 -13.47 1.83
C VAL A 320 -21.60 -14.97 2.04
N GLU A 321 -22.50 -15.81 1.55
CA GLU A 321 -22.47 -17.26 1.81
C GLU A 321 -22.64 -18.09 0.54
N HIS A 322 -21.93 -19.22 0.42
CA HIS A 322 -22.15 -20.20 -0.64
C HIS A 322 -22.04 -19.61 -2.06
N CYS A 323 -21.07 -18.73 -2.29
CA CYS A 323 -20.88 -18.04 -3.57
C CYS A 323 -19.64 -18.55 -4.31
N ASP A 324 -19.66 -18.40 -5.64
CA ASP A 324 -18.54 -18.66 -6.52
C ASP A 324 -18.03 -17.33 -7.11
N MET A 325 -16.71 -17.10 -7.06
CA MET A 325 -16.06 -15.94 -7.67
C MET A 325 -14.98 -16.40 -8.65
N LEU A 326 -15.18 -16.14 -9.94
CA LEU A 326 -14.34 -16.68 -11.02
C LEU A 326 -13.69 -15.55 -11.81
N GLY A 327 -12.36 -15.45 -11.73
CA GLY A 327 -11.57 -14.46 -12.47
C GLY A 327 -11.90 -13.01 -12.12
N THR A 328 -12.39 -12.74 -10.91
CA THR A 328 -12.57 -11.37 -10.42
C THR A 328 -11.24 -10.81 -9.92
N ASP A 329 -11.02 -9.49 -10.01
CA ASP A 329 -9.79 -8.90 -9.48
C ASP A 329 -9.70 -9.08 -7.96
N ARG A 330 -10.83 -8.91 -7.26
CA ARG A 330 -10.92 -9.00 -5.80
C ARG A 330 -12.09 -9.89 -5.39
N GLY A 331 -11.99 -10.54 -4.23
CA GLY A 331 -13.09 -11.32 -3.65
C GLY A 331 -14.01 -10.44 -2.80
N LEU A 332 -13.63 -10.24 -1.54
CA LEU A 332 -14.19 -9.24 -0.63
C LEU A 332 -13.30 -8.00 -0.59
N ARG A 333 -13.83 -6.85 -1.01
CA ARG A 333 -13.07 -5.60 -1.10
C ARG A 333 -13.72 -4.48 -0.29
N LEU A 334 -13.00 -3.93 0.68
CA LEU A 334 -13.43 -2.80 1.52
C LEU A 334 -12.60 -1.56 1.16
N LYS A 335 -13.26 -0.48 0.72
CA LYS A 335 -12.61 0.76 0.24
C LYS A 335 -13.08 1.94 1.07
N THR A 336 -12.16 2.69 1.64
CA THR A 336 -12.43 4.00 2.26
C THR A 336 -11.19 4.89 2.24
N ARG A 337 -11.35 6.13 2.67
CA ARG A 337 -10.25 7.10 2.84
C ARG A 337 -10.58 8.15 3.88
N ARG A 338 -9.56 8.85 4.37
CA ARG A 338 -9.76 10.09 5.13
C ARG A 338 -10.71 11.03 4.39
N GLY A 339 -11.60 11.67 5.15
CA GLY A 339 -12.68 12.50 4.63
C GLY A 339 -14.02 11.76 4.50
N ARG A 340 -14.02 10.42 4.36
CA ARG A 340 -15.28 9.66 4.22
C ARG A 340 -16.08 9.56 5.52
N GLY A 341 -15.41 9.45 6.67
CA GLY A 341 -16.09 9.13 7.93
C GLY A 341 -16.78 7.77 7.88
N GLY A 342 -17.86 7.60 8.65
CA GLY A 342 -18.66 6.36 8.64
C GLY A 342 -17.92 5.15 9.21
N THR A 343 -18.57 3.99 9.15
CA THR A 343 -17.99 2.72 9.62
C THR A 343 -18.44 1.57 8.74
N ILE A 344 -17.50 0.72 8.33
CA ILE A 344 -17.78 -0.60 7.76
C ILE A 344 -17.64 -1.61 8.90
N ARG A 345 -18.71 -2.32 9.25
CA ARG A 345 -18.66 -3.31 10.35
C ARG A 345 -19.57 -4.50 10.21
N ASN A 346 -19.28 -5.56 10.94
CA ASN A 346 -20.10 -6.79 10.97
C ASN A 346 -20.23 -7.40 9.56
N ILE A 347 -19.09 -7.63 8.91
CA ILE A 347 -19.04 -8.22 7.58
C ILE A 347 -18.66 -9.69 7.71
N ARG A 348 -19.50 -10.58 7.19
CA ARG A 348 -19.28 -12.02 7.24
C ARG A 348 -19.18 -12.62 5.83
N MET A 349 -18.15 -13.40 5.58
CA MET A 349 -18.01 -14.24 4.40
C MET A 349 -17.83 -15.70 4.83
N ALA A 350 -18.64 -16.62 4.32
CA ALA A 350 -18.53 -18.04 4.66
C ALA A 350 -18.81 -18.98 3.48
N HIS A 351 -18.10 -20.11 3.40
CA HIS A 351 -18.36 -21.13 2.37
C HIS A 351 -18.28 -20.55 0.95
N VAL A 352 -17.17 -19.91 0.61
CA VAL A 352 -16.97 -19.29 -0.70
C VAL A 352 -15.87 -20.01 -1.46
N HIS A 353 -16.06 -20.18 -2.77
CA HIS A 353 -15.04 -20.69 -3.66
C HIS A 353 -14.58 -19.56 -4.60
N MET A 354 -13.28 -19.40 -4.72
CA MET A 354 -12.62 -18.38 -5.54
C MET A 354 -11.63 -19.04 -6.48
N ASN A 355 -11.72 -18.78 -7.77
CA ASN A 355 -10.77 -19.31 -8.76
C ASN A 355 -10.25 -18.18 -9.65
N GLY A 356 -8.93 -18.00 -9.69
CA GLY A 356 -8.29 -16.94 -10.45
C GLY A 356 -8.57 -15.54 -9.90
N VAL A 357 -8.84 -15.44 -8.58
CA VAL A 357 -9.05 -14.16 -7.92
C VAL A 357 -7.70 -13.59 -7.49
N LYS A 358 -7.35 -12.40 -7.99
CA LYS A 358 -5.99 -11.85 -7.77
C LYS A 358 -5.68 -11.60 -6.30
N VAL A 359 -6.60 -10.92 -5.59
CA VAL A 359 -6.52 -10.71 -4.13
C VAL A 359 -7.88 -11.03 -3.49
N PRO A 360 -8.05 -12.22 -2.88
CA PRO A 360 -9.29 -12.66 -2.25
C PRO A 360 -9.87 -11.69 -1.23
N PHE A 361 -9.04 -11.14 -0.34
CA PHE A 361 -9.50 -10.25 0.73
C PHE A 361 -8.70 -8.96 0.77
N CYS A 362 -9.36 -7.81 0.69
CA CYS A 362 -8.64 -6.56 0.91
C CYS A 362 -9.47 -5.48 1.60
N ALA A 363 -8.79 -4.69 2.41
CA ALA A 363 -9.33 -3.51 3.06
C ALA A 363 -8.32 -2.38 2.94
N ASN A 364 -8.75 -1.22 2.44
CA ASN A 364 -7.88 -0.09 2.17
C ASN A 364 -8.52 1.21 2.67
N ALA A 365 -7.88 1.84 3.64
CA ALA A 365 -8.26 3.14 4.21
C ALA A 365 -7.46 4.33 3.65
N HIS A 366 -6.59 4.10 2.64
CA HIS A 366 -5.86 5.10 1.86
C HIS A 366 -6.26 5.07 0.37
N TYR A 367 -7.51 4.71 0.06
CA TYR A 367 -7.96 4.52 -1.32
C TYR A 367 -7.83 5.82 -2.14
N HIS A 368 -6.96 5.85 -3.16
CA HIS A 368 -6.64 7.06 -3.93
C HIS A 368 -7.68 7.42 -5.02
N CYS A 369 -8.95 7.47 -4.65
CA CYS A 369 -10.03 7.96 -5.52
C CYS A 369 -10.22 9.49 -5.42
N ASP A 370 -11.04 10.04 -6.31
CA ASP A 370 -11.27 11.49 -6.49
C ASP A 370 -9.99 12.24 -6.96
N ALA A 371 -10.10 13.55 -7.21
CA ALA A 371 -9.01 14.35 -7.77
C ALA A 371 -7.83 14.55 -6.80
N ASP A 372 -8.12 14.48 -5.51
CA ASP A 372 -7.21 14.63 -4.37
C ASP A 372 -6.75 13.28 -3.81
N GLY A 373 -7.01 12.17 -4.53
CA GLY A 373 -6.71 10.82 -4.05
C GLY A 373 -5.23 10.58 -3.74
N HIS A 374 -4.34 11.29 -4.42
CA HIS A 374 -2.88 11.25 -4.27
C HIS A 374 -2.34 12.33 -3.34
N ASP A 375 -3.18 13.21 -2.78
CA ASP A 375 -2.72 14.26 -1.88
C ASP A 375 -2.17 13.65 -0.57
N ASP A 376 -1.16 14.30 0.01
CA ASP A 376 -0.49 13.86 1.23
C ASP A 376 -1.45 13.58 2.39
N TRP A 377 -2.53 14.35 2.54
CA TRP A 377 -3.46 14.14 3.65
C TRP A 377 -4.26 12.83 3.51
N VAL A 378 -4.39 12.28 2.29
CA VAL A 378 -5.00 10.98 2.02
C VAL A 378 -3.95 9.88 2.14
N GLN A 379 -2.76 10.09 1.55
CA GLN A 379 -1.74 9.05 1.41
C GLN A 379 -0.73 8.99 2.57
N SER A 380 -0.63 10.00 3.43
CA SER A 380 0.34 10.02 4.53
C SER A 380 0.14 8.83 5.48
N ARG A 381 1.24 8.11 5.77
CA ARG A 381 1.29 7.04 6.77
C ARG A 381 1.57 7.56 8.18
N GLN A 382 1.56 8.88 8.39
CA GLN A 382 1.57 9.49 9.72
C GLN A 382 0.15 9.56 10.29
N ALA A 383 0.06 9.52 11.62
CA ALA A 383 -1.21 9.67 12.33
C ALA A 383 -1.76 11.09 12.14
N ALA A 384 -3.05 11.18 11.79
CA ALA A 384 -3.79 12.43 11.72
C ALA A 384 -4.78 12.57 12.89
N PRO A 385 -5.32 13.78 13.17
CA PRO A 385 -6.36 13.94 14.19
C PRO A 385 -7.60 13.11 13.87
N PHE A 386 -8.08 12.34 14.84
CA PHE A 386 -9.32 11.59 14.72
C PHE A 386 -10.54 12.52 14.75
N GLY A 387 -11.49 12.36 13.84
CA GLY A 387 -12.69 13.17 13.80
C GLY A 387 -13.80 12.61 12.91
N PRO A 388 -14.86 13.41 12.61
CA PRO A 388 -16.01 12.95 11.84
C PRO A 388 -15.70 12.50 10.40
N GLY A 389 -14.53 12.87 9.87
CA GLY A 389 -14.04 12.44 8.56
C GLY A 389 -13.16 11.18 8.61
N THR A 390 -12.84 10.66 9.80
CA THR A 390 -12.00 9.48 9.97
C THR A 390 -12.87 8.23 9.85
N PRO A 391 -12.68 7.39 8.82
CA PRO A 391 -13.43 6.16 8.67
C PRO A 391 -12.96 5.07 9.65
N ARG A 392 -13.83 4.09 9.89
CA ARG A 392 -13.50 2.87 10.63
C ARG A 392 -13.84 1.62 9.83
N ILE A 393 -13.02 0.59 9.98
CA ILE A 393 -13.26 -0.76 9.48
C ILE A 393 -13.04 -1.72 10.66
N GLU A 394 -14.08 -2.43 11.05
CA GLU A 394 -14.05 -3.27 12.26
C GLU A 394 -14.92 -4.52 12.08
N ASN A 395 -14.62 -5.58 12.83
CA ASN A 395 -15.45 -6.78 12.93
C ASN A 395 -15.75 -7.47 11.59
N ILE A 396 -14.69 -8.04 11.00
CA ILE A 396 -14.72 -8.75 9.71
C ILE A 396 -14.43 -10.23 9.96
N HIS A 397 -15.38 -11.10 9.61
CA HIS A 397 -15.29 -12.54 9.83
C HIS A 397 -15.32 -13.30 8.50
N ILE A 398 -14.23 -13.97 8.18
CA ILE A 398 -14.09 -14.76 6.95
C ILE A 398 -13.81 -16.21 7.34
N THR A 399 -14.60 -17.15 6.85
CA THR A 399 -14.40 -18.56 7.20
C THR A 399 -14.74 -19.52 6.07
N ASP A 400 -14.09 -20.69 6.04
CA ASP A 400 -14.37 -21.76 5.07
C ASP A 400 -14.32 -21.24 3.62
N VAL A 401 -13.18 -20.68 3.21
CA VAL A 401 -12.97 -20.19 1.84
C VAL A 401 -11.93 -21.05 1.14
N THR A 402 -12.27 -21.53 -0.06
CA THR A 402 -11.37 -22.30 -0.92
C THR A 402 -10.92 -21.44 -2.10
N ILE A 403 -9.62 -21.40 -2.38
CA ILE A 403 -8.99 -20.55 -3.38
C ILE A 403 -8.15 -21.41 -4.34
N GLU A 404 -8.37 -21.25 -5.63
CA GLU A 404 -7.56 -21.82 -6.71
C GLU A 404 -6.95 -20.71 -7.56
N ASN A 405 -5.75 -20.95 -8.08
CA ASN A 405 -5.02 -20.05 -8.98
C ASN A 405 -4.85 -18.64 -8.39
N LEU A 406 -4.41 -18.57 -7.13
CA LEU A 406 -4.09 -17.29 -6.50
C LEU A 406 -2.91 -16.62 -7.22
N SER A 407 -3.05 -15.34 -7.59
CA SER A 407 -2.02 -14.60 -8.35
C SER A 407 -1.19 -13.62 -7.51
N VAL A 408 -1.82 -12.70 -6.76
CA VAL A 408 -1.10 -11.57 -6.12
C VAL A 408 -0.85 -11.80 -4.63
N ALA A 409 -1.90 -11.88 -3.82
CA ALA A 409 -1.79 -12.08 -2.37
C ALA A 409 -3.09 -12.63 -1.79
N LEU A 410 -3.02 -13.48 -0.75
CA LEU A 410 -4.21 -13.97 -0.05
C LEU A 410 -5.01 -12.80 0.53
N GLY A 411 -4.32 -11.83 1.12
CA GLY A 411 -4.96 -10.62 1.62
C GLY A 411 -4.07 -9.39 1.69
N ALA A 412 -4.70 -8.23 1.63
CA ALA A 412 -4.04 -6.93 1.73
C ALA A 412 -4.87 -5.93 2.55
N PHE A 413 -4.39 -5.56 3.73
CA PHE A 413 -5.09 -4.72 4.70
C PHE A 413 -4.26 -3.50 5.09
N LEU A 414 -4.69 -2.31 4.67
CA LEU A 414 -4.01 -1.05 4.98
C LEU A 414 -4.96 -0.13 5.75
N GLY A 415 -4.76 -0.03 7.06
CA GLY A 415 -5.50 0.86 7.94
C GLY A 415 -4.89 2.25 8.08
N LEU A 416 -5.61 3.15 8.75
CA LEU A 416 -5.05 4.46 9.12
C LEU A 416 -4.30 4.34 10.45
N PRO A 417 -3.17 5.03 10.65
CA PRO A 417 -2.47 5.02 11.95
C PRO A 417 -3.34 5.51 13.12
N GLU A 418 -4.20 6.50 12.89
CA GLU A 418 -5.15 7.00 13.89
C GLU A 418 -6.44 6.17 14.02
N SER A 419 -6.68 5.23 13.11
CA SER A 419 -7.86 4.37 13.07
C SER A 419 -7.51 3.02 12.42
N PRO A 420 -6.73 2.18 13.12
CA PRO A 420 -6.35 0.87 12.60
C PRO A 420 -7.57 0.00 12.29
N ILE A 421 -7.44 -0.91 11.32
CA ILE A 421 -8.46 -1.92 11.05
C ILE A 421 -8.47 -2.91 12.22
N ARG A 422 -9.63 -3.22 12.78
CA ARG A 422 -9.75 -4.08 13.97
C ARG A 422 -10.64 -5.30 13.77
N ASP A 423 -10.41 -6.31 14.60
CA ASP A 423 -11.25 -7.50 14.69
C ASP A 423 -11.45 -8.20 13.34
N VAL A 424 -10.36 -8.40 12.58
CA VAL A 424 -10.38 -9.21 11.36
C VAL A 424 -10.03 -10.65 11.73
N THR A 425 -10.87 -11.60 11.33
CA THR A 425 -10.64 -13.03 11.56
C THR A 425 -10.74 -13.81 10.25
N LEU A 426 -9.80 -14.72 10.04
CA LEU A 426 -9.74 -15.63 8.90
C LEU A 426 -9.56 -17.06 9.41
N ASP A 427 -10.61 -17.88 9.32
CA ASP A 427 -10.58 -19.25 9.84
C ASP A 427 -10.87 -20.27 8.75
N ARG A 428 -10.03 -21.30 8.60
CA ARG A 428 -10.17 -22.35 7.58
C ARG A 428 -10.17 -21.79 6.16
N ILE A 429 -9.08 -21.11 5.82
CA ILE A 429 -8.80 -20.61 4.48
C ILE A 429 -7.87 -21.58 3.76
N HIS A 430 -8.31 -22.11 2.62
CA HIS A 430 -7.59 -23.15 1.89
C HIS A 430 -7.17 -22.65 0.52
N ILE A 431 -5.87 -22.45 0.32
CA ILE A 431 -5.29 -22.20 -1.00
C ILE A 431 -4.89 -23.55 -1.61
N LEU A 432 -5.56 -23.96 -2.69
CA LEU A 432 -5.32 -25.22 -3.38
C LEU A 432 -4.24 -25.09 -4.47
N SER A 433 -4.13 -23.91 -5.11
CA SER A 433 -3.13 -23.66 -6.15
C SER A 433 -2.79 -22.18 -6.30
N HIS A 434 -1.60 -21.91 -6.85
CA HIS A 434 -1.15 -20.60 -7.31
C HIS A 434 -1.12 -20.56 -8.83
N ASP A 435 -1.38 -19.40 -9.43
CA ASP A 435 -1.28 -19.22 -10.89
C ASP A 435 0.20 -19.22 -11.32
N PRO A 436 0.67 -20.20 -12.10
CA PRO A 436 2.07 -20.28 -12.49
C PRO A 436 2.53 -19.07 -13.33
N ASN A 437 1.62 -18.39 -14.01
CA ASN A 437 1.92 -17.28 -14.90
C ASN A 437 1.72 -15.90 -14.26
N ALA A 438 1.38 -15.83 -12.97
CA ALA A 438 1.16 -14.56 -12.29
C ALA A 438 2.43 -13.70 -12.27
N GLU A 439 2.28 -12.41 -12.58
CA GLU A 439 3.31 -11.39 -12.38
C GLU A 439 3.06 -10.65 -11.05
N ALA A 440 4.09 -9.96 -10.56
CA ALA A 440 3.94 -9.15 -9.36
C ALA A 440 3.14 -7.88 -9.65
N GLU A 441 2.09 -7.62 -8.87
CA GLU A 441 1.22 -6.45 -9.03
C GLU A 441 0.94 -5.80 -7.66
N ALA A 442 0.60 -4.52 -7.64
CA ALA A 442 0.16 -3.86 -6.41
C ALA A 442 -1.18 -4.49 -5.92
N PRO A 443 -1.24 -5.03 -4.69
CA PRO A 443 -2.44 -5.72 -4.20
C PRO A 443 -3.63 -4.79 -3.95
N ILE A 444 -3.38 -3.51 -3.67
CA ILE A 444 -4.40 -2.49 -3.38
C ILE A 444 -4.05 -1.15 -4.04
N MET A 445 -5.08 -0.32 -4.19
CA MET A 445 -5.01 1.01 -4.79
C MET A 445 -4.68 2.07 -3.73
N ALA A 446 -3.41 2.22 -3.40
CA ALA A 446 -2.84 3.26 -2.54
C ALA A 446 -1.42 3.58 -3.04
N ASP A 447 -0.88 4.75 -2.68
CA ASP A 447 0.47 5.12 -3.12
C ASP A 447 1.53 4.36 -2.31
N HIS A 448 2.71 4.16 -2.92
CA HIS A 448 3.87 3.48 -2.33
C HIS A 448 3.61 2.03 -1.90
N ILE A 449 2.73 1.32 -2.62
CA ILE A 449 2.42 -0.09 -2.37
C ILE A 449 3.32 -0.97 -3.23
N ARG A 450 4.12 -1.80 -2.57
CA ARG A 450 5.02 -2.72 -3.28
C ARG A 450 4.24 -3.77 -4.07
N PRO A 451 4.72 -4.18 -5.26
CA PRO A 451 4.15 -5.32 -5.97
C PRO A 451 4.29 -6.61 -5.16
N LEU A 452 3.25 -7.46 -5.17
CA LEU A 452 3.25 -8.77 -4.54
C LEU A 452 2.91 -9.86 -5.56
N ARG A 453 3.39 -11.08 -5.30
CA ARG A 453 3.08 -12.28 -6.07
C ARG A 453 2.97 -13.47 -5.13
N HIS A 454 1.85 -14.19 -5.20
CA HIS A 454 1.55 -15.36 -4.34
C HIS A 454 1.78 -15.11 -2.84
N ALA A 455 1.66 -13.86 -2.39
CA ALA A 455 1.92 -13.54 -1.00
C ALA A 455 0.81 -14.08 -0.08
N GLY A 456 1.13 -14.24 1.20
CA GLY A 456 0.13 -14.50 2.24
C GLY A 456 -0.73 -13.25 2.51
N ILE A 457 -0.94 -12.92 3.78
CA ILE A 457 -1.66 -11.72 4.18
C ILE A 457 -0.66 -10.61 4.46
N ALA A 458 -0.66 -9.57 3.62
CA ALA A 458 0.11 -8.35 3.83
C ALA A 458 -0.76 -7.32 4.56
N HIS A 459 -0.24 -6.71 5.63
CA HIS A 459 -1.01 -5.76 6.42
C HIS A 459 -0.17 -4.72 7.16
N GLU A 460 -0.77 -3.54 7.30
CA GLU A 460 -0.26 -2.40 8.08
C GLU A 460 -1.43 -1.70 8.77
N GLN A 461 -1.21 -1.30 10.03
CA GLN A 461 -2.26 -0.67 10.85
C GLN A 461 -3.54 -1.52 10.88
N ALA A 462 -3.38 -2.84 11.02
CA ALA A 462 -4.48 -3.80 11.04
C ALA A 462 -4.23 -4.89 12.09
N GLU A 463 -5.29 -5.29 12.79
CA GLU A 463 -5.30 -6.40 13.72
C GLU A 463 -6.01 -7.59 13.06
N ILE A 464 -5.25 -8.64 12.77
CA ILE A 464 -5.74 -9.82 12.05
C ILE A 464 -5.41 -11.09 12.84
N LEU A 465 -6.44 -11.91 13.06
CA LEU A 465 -6.31 -13.26 13.58
C LEU A 465 -6.54 -14.26 12.44
N ALA A 466 -5.61 -15.19 12.25
CA ALA A 466 -5.80 -16.35 11.37
C ALA A 466 -5.80 -17.63 12.20
N ASP A 467 -6.86 -18.43 12.06
CA ASP A 467 -7.09 -19.65 12.83
C ASP A 467 -6.86 -19.46 14.35
N GLY A 468 -7.36 -18.32 14.87
CA GLY A 468 -7.23 -17.91 16.27
C GLY A 468 -5.85 -17.39 16.70
N GLN A 469 -4.88 -17.25 15.80
CA GLN A 469 -3.54 -16.72 16.09
C GLN A 469 -3.33 -15.32 15.48
N PRO A 470 -2.76 -14.35 16.20
CA PRO A 470 -2.36 -13.07 15.62
C PRO A 470 -1.35 -13.27 14.48
N LEU A 471 -1.60 -12.64 13.34
CA LEU A 471 -0.68 -12.65 12.22
C LEU A 471 0.37 -11.55 12.37
N PRO A 472 1.68 -11.86 12.29
CA PRO A 472 2.72 -10.84 12.26
C PRO A 472 2.53 -9.93 11.02
N PRO A 473 2.89 -8.65 11.12
CA PRO A 473 2.77 -7.71 10.01
C PRO A 473 3.73 -8.09 8.88
N LEU A 474 3.18 -8.26 7.68
CA LEU A 474 3.91 -8.27 6.42
C LEU A 474 3.64 -6.92 5.73
N PRO A 475 4.61 -5.98 5.72
CA PRO A 475 4.36 -4.62 5.22
C PRO A 475 3.84 -4.59 3.78
N LEU A 476 2.91 -3.67 3.51
CA LEU A 476 2.33 -3.40 2.19
C LEU A 476 3.09 -2.28 1.46
N THR A 477 3.66 -1.36 2.23
CA THR A 477 4.40 -0.22 1.73
C THR A 477 5.84 -0.57 1.44
N GLU A 478 6.39 0.11 0.45
CA GLU A 478 7.81 -0.01 0.10
C GLU A 478 8.69 0.45 1.26
N SER A 479 9.61 -0.41 1.66
CA SER A 479 10.71 -0.12 2.59
C SER A 479 11.95 -0.84 2.04
N PRO A 480 13.17 -0.37 2.38
CA PRO A 480 14.40 -0.11 1.58
C PRO A 480 14.59 -0.57 0.11
N MET A 481 13.61 -1.13 -0.60
CA MET A 481 13.83 -1.69 -1.94
C MET A 481 14.23 -0.62 -2.98
N GLU A 482 13.58 0.54 -3.00
CA GLU A 482 14.06 1.68 -3.83
C GLU A 482 15.42 2.23 -3.36
N LEU A 483 15.76 2.11 -2.07
CA LEU A 483 17.06 2.55 -1.56
C LEU A 483 18.18 1.61 -1.99
N LEU A 484 17.91 0.31 -2.08
CA LEU A 484 18.84 -0.67 -2.63
C LEU A 484 19.02 -0.46 -4.13
N ASP A 485 17.97 -0.10 -4.87
CA ASP A 485 18.09 0.25 -6.28
C ASP A 485 18.93 1.54 -6.47
N TYR A 486 18.71 2.56 -5.63
CA TYR A 486 19.60 3.73 -5.59
C TYR A 486 21.04 3.34 -5.26
N ALA A 487 21.25 2.48 -4.27
CA ALA A 487 22.57 2.03 -3.83
C ALA A 487 23.32 1.31 -4.96
N ASP A 488 22.64 0.40 -5.64
CA ASP A 488 23.15 -0.38 -6.77
C ASP A 488 23.48 0.55 -7.95
N ALA A 489 22.57 1.45 -8.30
CA ALA A 489 22.77 2.44 -9.35
C ALA A 489 23.92 3.41 -9.03
N TYR A 490 24.04 3.85 -7.76
CA TYR A 490 25.13 4.69 -7.28
C TYR A 490 26.47 3.95 -7.38
N ALA A 491 26.56 2.75 -6.83
CA ALA A 491 27.79 1.94 -6.86
C ALA A 491 28.21 1.60 -8.29
N THR A 492 27.25 1.31 -9.17
CA THR A 492 27.47 1.03 -10.60
C THR A 492 28.13 2.21 -11.31
N ARG A 493 27.61 3.43 -11.14
CA ARG A 493 28.15 4.63 -11.81
C ARG A 493 29.35 5.26 -11.11
N TYR A 494 29.61 4.88 -9.86
CA TYR A 494 30.68 5.45 -9.07
C TYR A 494 32.05 5.26 -9.73
N GLN A 495 32.82 6.34 -9.73
CA GLN A 495 34.22 6.35 -10.16
C GLN A 495 35.09 6.68 -8.95
N PRO A 496 36.15 5.89 -8.69
CA PRO A 496 37.10 6.16 -7.61
C PRO A 496 37.61 7.61 -7.62
N TYR A 497 37.69 8.21 -6.43
CA TYR A 497 38.21 9.55 -6.22
C TYR A 497 39.71 9.62 -6.59
N LYS A 498 40.23 10.85 -6.81
CA LYS A 498 41.66 11.11 -7.07
C LYS A 498 42.26 10.21 -8.16
N ASP A 499 41.57 10.06 -9.27
CA ASP A 499 41.97 9.21 -10.41
C ASP A 499 42.27 7.74 -10.00
N GLY A 500 41.60 7.28 -8.95
CA GLY A 500 41.70 5.95 -8.37
C GLY A 500 42.91 5.73 -7.49
N ASP A 501 43.62 6.77 -7.05
CA ASP A 501 44.59 6.63 -5.97
C ASP A 501 43.90 6.30 -4.64
N TRP A 502 44.56 5.50 -3.80
CA TRP A 502 44.00 5.00 -2.56
C TRP A 502 43.69 6.14 -1.58
N CYS A 503 42.41 6.31 -1.26
CA CYS A 503 41.95 7.42 -0.43
C CYS A 503 40.72 7.09 0.43
N TYR A 504 40.46 7.92 1.42
CA TYR A 504 39.39 7.70 2.40
C TYR A 504 37.99 7.92 1.82
N GLU A 505 37.88 8.80 0.81
CA GLU A 505 36.61 9.10 0.16
C GLU A 505 35.99 7.81 -0.42
N ASP A 506 36.79 7.04 -1.17
CA ASP A 506 36.43 5.71 -1.65
C ASP A 506 36.14 4.74 -0.50
N GLY A 507 36.95 4.81 0.57
CA GLY A 507 36.79 4.00 1.77
C GLY A 507 35.41 4.09 2.42
N CYS A 508 34.73 5.25 2.31
CA CYS A 508 33.37 5.43 2.77
C CYS A 508 32.38 4.53 1.99
N LEU A 509 32.52 4.46 0.67
CA LEU A 509 31.70 3.55 -0.14
C LEU A 509 32.10 2.09 0.10
N TYR A 510 33.40 1.79 0.25
CA TYR A 510 33.86 0.43 0.48
C TYR A 510 33.29 -0.16 1.77
N ARG A 511 33.29 0.63 2.85
CA ARG A 511 32.64 0.22 4.10
C ARG A 511 31.14 0.01 3.92
N ALA A 512 30.45 0.88 3.18
CA ALA A 512 29.02 0.71 2.89
C ALA A 512 28.73 -0.58 2.10
N LEU A 513 29.55 -0.91 1.09
CA LEU A 513 29.39 -2.13 0.30
C LEU A 513 29.65 -3.40 1.11
N VAL A 514 30.63 -3.37 2.03
CA VAL A 514 30.84 -4.47 2.99
C VAL A 514 29.59 -4.68 3.85
N LEU A 515 29.04 -3.61 4.43
CA LEU A 515 27.85 -3.68 5.27
C LEU A 515 26.61 -4.14 4.48
N LEU A 516 26.41 -3.66 3.25
CA LEU A 516 25.31 -4.09 2.39
C LEU A 516 25.43 -5.58 2.02
N HIS A 517 26.64 -6.06 1.70
CA HIS A 517 26.88 -7.48 1.46
C HIS A 517 26.54 -8.32 2.70
N GLN A 518 26.97 -7.89 3.89
CA GLN A 518 26.69 -8.58 5.14
C GLN A 518 25.20 -8.58 5.50
N ALA A 519 24.51 -7.44 5.33
CA ALA A 519 23.11 -7.28 5.69
C ALA A 519 22.14 -8.00 4.73
N THR A 520 22.49 -8.09 3.44
CA THR A 520 21.58 -8.66 2.42
C THR A 520 21.96 -10.07 1.98
N GLY A 521 23.23 -10.46 2.12
CA GLY A 521 23.77 -11.70 1.54
C GLY A 521 23.87 -11.70 0.00
N ASP A 522 23.59 -10.57 -0.67
CA ASP A 522 23.60 -10.48 -2.13
C ASP A 522 25.02 -10.21 -2.66
N ALA A 523 25.51 -11.14 -3.49
CA ALA A 523 26.87 -11.11 -4.04
C ALA A 523 27.17 -9.84 -4.85
N LYS A 524 26.16 -9.15 -5.40
CA LYS A 524 26.39 -7.94 -6.22
C LYS A 524 27.14 -6.85 -5.46
N TRP A 525 26.91 -6.71 -4.15
CA TRP A 525 27.59 -5.71 -3.33
C TRP A 525 29.08 -6.01 -3.21
N PHE A 526 29.42 -7.30 -3.08
CA PHE A 526 30.79 -7.77 -3.10
C PHE A 526 31.43 -7.58 -4.47
N ASP A 527 30.69 -7.83 -5.57
CA ASP A 527 31.17 -7.60 -6.93
C ASP A 527 31.48 -6.11 -7.19
N HIS A 528 30.63 -5.20 -6.70
CA HIS A 528 30.93 -3.75 -6.74
C HIS A 528 32.18 -3.41 -5.95
N LEU A 529 32.34 -3.96 -4.74
CA LEU A 529 33.51 -3.73 -3.90
C LEU A 529 34.79 -4.21 -4.62
N LEU A 530 34.76 -5.43 -5.17
CA LEU A 530 35.90 -6.00 -5.87
C LEU A 530 36.26 -5.20 -7.12
N ARG A 531 35.27 -4.80 -7.93
CA ARG A 531 35.48 -3.98 -9.13
C ARG A 531 36.18 -2.66 -8.81
N LEU A 532 35.80 -2.01 -7.71
CA LEU A 532 36.33 -0.70 -7.33
C LEU A 532 37.72 -0.82 -6.68
N THR A 533 37.95 -1.83 -5.85
CA THR A 533 39.20 -2.00 -5.09
C THR A 533 40.30 -2.69 -5.88
N ALA A 534 39.98 -3.62 -6.79
CA ALA A 534 40.98 -4.41 -7.51
C ALA A 534 42.02 -3.58 -8.29
N PRO A 535 41.66 -2.46 -8.96
CA PRO A 535 42.65 -1.60 -9.63
C PRO A 535 43.59 -0.85 -8.67
N GLN A 536 43.27 -0.77 -7.38
CA GLN A 536 44.03 -0.02 -6.39
C GLN A 536 45.03 -0.89 -5.61
N ILE A 537 44.91 -2.22 -5.67
CA ILE A 537 45.66 -3.16 -4.81
C ILE A 537 46.48 -4.12 -5.67
N ALA A 538 47.80 -3.95 -5.64
CA ALA A 538 48.74 -4.82 -6.35
C ALA A 538 48.85 -6.21 -5.68
N ALA A 539 49.38 -7.19 -6.43
CA ALA A 539 49.50 -8.57 -5.95
C ALA A 539 50.45 -8.75 -4.75
N ASP A 540 51.36 -7.81 -4.53
CA ASP A 540 52.26 -7.77 -3.37
C ASP A 540 51.66 -7.02 -2.16
N GLY A 541 50.47 -6.44 -2.30
CA GLY A 541 49.81 -5.62 -1.28
C GLY A 541 50.14 -4.14 -1.38
N ALA A 542 50.89 -3.69 -2.38
CA ALA A 542 51.10 -2.25 -2.60
C ALA A 542 49.78 -1.57 -3.00
N LEU A 543 49.57 -0.37 -2.47
CA LEU A 543 48.37 0.44 -2.69
C LEU A 543 48.68 1.58 -3.66
N LYS A 544 47.85 1.73 -4.70
CA LYS A 544 48.06 2.74 -5.75
C LYS A 544 48.05 4.15 -5.16
N GLY A 545 49.06 4.95 -5.46
CA GLY A 545 49.16 6.35 -5.00
C GLY A 545 49.37 6.53 -3.50
N TYR A 546 49.54 5.44 -2.73
CA TYR A 546 49.70 5.50 -1.29
C TYR A 546 51.18 5.44 -0.88
N SER A 547 51.58 6.33 0.03
CA SER A 547 52.90 6.32 0.66
C SER A 547 52.74 6.39 2.19
N PRO A 548 53.29 5.41 2.94
CA PRO A 548 53.18 5.41 4.40
C PRO A 548 53.96 6.57 5.06
N ASP A 549 54.90 7.20 4.35
CA ASP A 549 55.71 8.30 4.88
C ASP A 549 55.05 9.68 4.73
N GLU A 550 53.90 9.77 4.05
CA GLU A 550 53.05 10.97 4.09
C GLU A 550 52.37 11.15 5.46
N PHE A 551 52.27 10.07 6.24
CA PHE A 551 51.56 10.01 7.50
C PHE A 551 50.19 10.69 7.42
N ASN A 552 49.47 10.43 6.33
CA ASN A 552 48.13 10.93 6.13
C ASN A 552 47.15 9.94 6.78
N ILE A 553 46.52 10.34 7.88
CA ILE A 553 45.64 9.42 8.64
C ILE A 553 44.40 9.02 7.85
N ASP A 554 43.97 9.88 6.91
CA ASP A 554 42.74 9.66 6.13
C ASP A 554 42.81 8.35 5.34
N ASN A 555 43.95 8.08 4.71
CA ASN A 555 44.12 6.96 3.79
C ASN A 555 44.04 5.59 4.49
N ILE A 556 43.94 5.55 5.82
CA ILE A 556 43.77 4.32 6.59
C ILE A 556 42.34 3.77 6.48
N LEU A 557 41.31 4.63 6.36
CA LEU A 557 39.89 4.23 6.40
C LEU A 557 39.54 3.16 5.36
N ALA A 558 40.01 3.34 4.14
CA ALA A 558 39.76 2.41 3.03
C ALA A 558 40.30 1.00 3.33
N GLY A 559 41.27 0.87 4.24
CA GLY A 559 41.84 -0.41 4.67
C GLY A 559 40.85 -1.35 5.33
N ARG A 560 39.75 -0.83 5.88
CA ARG A 560 38.75 -1.65 6.57
C ARG A 560 38.07 -2.68 5.65
N CYS A 561 37.97 -2.39 4.35
CA CYS A 561 37.42 -3.34 3.40
C CYS A 561 38.34 -4.55 3.14
N LEU A 562 39.63 -4.43 3.42
CA LEU A 562 40.63 -5.46 3.14
C LEU A 562 40.38 -6.74 3.96
N PHE A 563 39.89 -6.61 5.19
CA PHE A 563 39.55 -7.77 6.02
C PHE A 563 38.42 -8.58 5.41
N HIS A 564 37.36 -7.90 4.95
CA HIS A 564 36.23 -8.55 4.28
C HIS A 564 36.64 -9.18 2.94
N LEU A 565 37.48 -8.49 2.15
CA LEU A 565 38.04 -9.04 0.92
C LEU A 565 38.90 -10.28 1.19
N ALA A 566 39.73 -10.27 2.23
CA ALA A 566 40.53 -11.42 2.63
C ALA A 566 39.65 -12.61 3.05
N ASP A 567 38.62 -12.36 3.86
CA ASP A 567 37.73 -13.41 4.37
C ASP A 567 36.90 -14.07 3.24
N VAL A 568 36.42 -13.29 2.27
CA VAL A 568 35.61 -13.82 1.16
C VAL A 568 36.46 -14.49 0.07
N THR A 569 37.64 -13.94 -0.25
CA THR A 569 38.47 -14.43 -1.38
C THR A 569 39.57 -15.42 -0.98
N GLY A 570 40.07 -15.33 0.25
CA GLY A 570 41.30 -16.00 0.68
C GLY A 570 42.59 -15.48 0.03
N ASP A 571 42.57 -14.36 -0.73
CA ASP A 571 43.78 -13.81 -1.36
C ASP A 571 44.65 -13.05 -0.35
N ALA A 572 45.88 -13.52 -0.16
CA ALA A 572 46.82 -12.99 0.81
C ALA A 572 47.25 -11.52 0.54
N ARG A 573 46.99 -10.95 -0.64
CA ARG A 573 47.33 -9.55 -0.93
C ARG A 573 46.62 -8.56 -0.02
N TYR A 574 45.39 -8.89 0.40
CA TYR A 574 44.57 -8.00 1.21
C TYR A 574 45.11 -7.88 2.64
N GLU A 575 45.56 -8.99 3.22
CA GLU A 575 46.27 -9.00 4.51
C GLU A 575 47.60 -8.23 4.43
N LYS A 576 48.37 -8.38 3.34
CA LYS A 576 49.61 -7.60 3.12
C LYS A 576 49.36 -6.10 3.00
N ALA A 577 48.29 -5.71 2.32
CA ALA A 577 47.89 -4.31 2.22
C ALA A 577 47.46 -3.75 3.59
N ALA A 578 46.76 -4.55 4.41
CA ALA A 578 46.43 -4.17 5.79
C ALA A 578 47.70 -4.00 6.65
N ASP A 579 48.69 -4.87 6.50
CA ASP A 579 50.01 -4.76 7.17
C ASP A 579 50.74 -3.48 6.79
N LEU A 580 50.68 -3.09 5.52
CA LEU A 580 51.26 -1.84 5.05
C LEU A 580 50.62 -0.62 5.75
N LEU A 581 49.29 -0.57 5.85
CA LEU A 581 48.57 0.49 6.54
C LEU A 581 48.87 0.50 8.06
N ALA A 582 48.90 -0.66 8.69
CA ALA A 582 49.28 -0.80 10.11
C ALA A 582 50.74 -0.36 10.36
N SER A 583 51.63 -0.58 9.40
CA SER A 583 53.03 -0.14 9.49
C SER A 583 53.16 1.39 9.52
N GLN A 584 52.28 2.13 8.83
CA GLN A 584 52.21 3.59 8.97
C GLN A 584 51.81 3.94 10.41
N LEU A 585 50.70 3.38 10.92
CA LEU A 585 50.19 3.68 12.26
C LEU A 585 51.24 3.46 13.36
N SER A 586 52.03 2.39 13.25
CA SER A 586 53.11 2.09 14.21
C SER A 586 54.20 3.17 14.29
N ARG A 587 54.38 3.96 13.23
CA ARG A 587 55.39 5.04 13.12
C ARG A 587 54.76 6.43 13.04
N HIS A 588 53.43 6.51 13.09
CA HIS A 588 52.70 7.74 12.80
C HIS A 588 52.97 8.77 13.90
N PRO A 589 53.35 10.02 13.56
CA PRO A 589 53.64 11.07 14.54
C PRO A 589 52.46 11.32 15.49
N ARG A 590 52.76 11.66 16.75
CA ARG A 590 51.74 11.81 17.80
C ARG A 590 51.86 13.15 18.53
N THR A 591 50.73 13.65 19.03
CA THR A 591 50.68 14.81 19.94
C THR A 591 51.23 14.43 21.31
N ALA A 592 51.43 15.42 22.19
CA ALA A 592 51.86 15.14 23.57
C ALA A 592 50.85 14.26 24.34
N SER A 593 49.57 14.30 23.97
CA SER A 593 48.51 13.47 24.54
C SER A 593 48.43 12.06 23.94
N GLY A 594 49.30 11.72 22.98
CA GLY A 594 49.37 10.39 22.37
C GLY A 594 48.46 10.17 21.17
N ASN A 595 47.66 11.15 20.76
CA ASN A 595 46.84 11.05 19.54
C ASN A 595 47.72 11.12 18.29
N TYR A 596 47.36 10.37 17.24
CA TYR A 596 47.94 10.58 15.92
C TYR A 596 47.77 12.03 15.46
N TRP A 597 48.83 12.60 14.88
CA TRP A 597 48.69 13.82 14.08
C TRP A 597 47.74 13.52 12.93
N HIS A 598 46.88 14.48 12.61
CA HIS A 598 45.95 14.30 11.50
C HIS A 598 46.71 14.01 10.20
N LYS A 599 47.76 14.80 9.89
CA LYS A 599 48.71 14.52 8.79
C LYS A 599 50.11 15.04 9.12
N ALA A 600 51.15 14.56 8.44
CA ALA A 600 52.49 15.17 8.55
C ALA A 600 52.47 16.68 8.25
N ILE A 601 51.62 17.12 7.31
CA ILE A 601 51.42 18.54 6.96
C ILE A 601 50.56 19.33 7.97
N TYR A 602 49.93 18.65 8.93
CA TYR A 602 49.16 19.22 10.02
C TYR A 602 49.75 18.76 11.36
N PRO A 603 51.00 19.17 11.66
CA PRO A 603 51.70 18.70 12.83
C PRO A 603 50.98 19.15 14.10
N HIS A 604 51.01 18.31 15.13
CA HIS A 604 50.44 18.57 16.46
C HIS A 604 48.91 18.73 16.51
N GLN A 605 48.20 18.41 15.42
CA GLN A 605 46.76 18.59 15.33
C GLN A 605 46.00 17.27 15.46
N VAL A 606 44.92 17.30 16.25
CA VAL A 606 43.94 16.22 16.37
C VAL A 606 42.63 16.71 15.77
N TRP A 607 42.13 16.04 14.74
CA TRP A 607 40.81 16.30 14.17
C TRP A 607 39.89 15.11 14.44
N LEU A 608 38.62 15.35 14.73
CA LEU A 608 37.64 14.28 15.00
C LEU A 608 37.54 13.29 13.84
N ASP A 609 37.66 13.79 12.62
CA ASP A 609 37.73 13.04 11.38
C ASP A 609 38.71 11.87 11.51
N GLY A 610 39.95 12.17 11.94
CA GLY A 610 41.04 11.20 12.06
C GLY A 610 40.77 10.04 13.01
N LEU A 611 39.84 10.20 13.97
CA LEU A 611 39.42 9.12 14.86
C LEU A 611 38.69 8.04 14.06
N TYR A 612 37.77 8.43 13.17
CA TYR A 612 37.08 7.48 12.30
C TYR A 612 38.02 6.87 11.26
N MET A 613 38.96 7.67 10.75
CA MET A 613 39.85 7.20 9.67
C MET A 613 40.76 6.05 10.10
N ALA A 614 41.22 6.04 11.35
CA ALA A 614 42.22 5.08 11.81
C ALA A 614 41.80 4.17 12.95
N LEU A 615 41.04 4.64 13.95
CA LEU A 615 40.88 3.86 15.19
C LEU A 615 40.02 2.59 14.99
N PRO A 616 38.89 2.63 14.26
CA PRO A 616 38.17 1.40 13.92
C PRO A 616 39.02 0.40 13.13
N PHE A 617 39.84 0.87 12.19
CA PHE A 617 40.77 0.01 11.44
C PHE A 617 41.82 -0.61 12.38
N GLN A 618 42.41 0.17 13.27
CA GLN A 618 43.40 -0.31 14.24
C GLN A 618 42.80 -1.39 15.15
N ILE A 619 41.55 -1.21 15.59
CA ILE A 619 40.82 -2.19 16.39
C ILE A 619 40.56 -3.47 15.58
N GLU A 620 40.03 -3.36 14.36
CA GLU A 620 39.80 -4.52 13.48
C GLU A 620 41.09 -5.29 13.21
N TYR A 621 42.18 -4.58 12.88
CA TYR A 621 43.50 -5.16 12.67
C TYR A 621 44.00 -5.90 13.92
N ALA A 622 43.85 -5.29 15.10
CA ALA A 622 44.25 -5.88 16.37
C ALA A 622 43.41 -7.09 16.77
N LEU A 623 42.13 -7.14 16.38
CA LEU A 623 41.26 -8.32 16.57
C LEU A 623 41.66 -9.44 15.60
N ARG A 624 42.05 -9.09 14.37
CA ARG A 624 42.48 -10.04 13.34
C ARG A 624 43.87 -10.62 13.60
N LYS A 625 44.79 -9.78 14.07
CA LYS A 625 46.15 -10.13 14.52
C LYS A 625 46.25 -9.77 16.01
N PRO A 626 45.83 -10.70 16.90
CA PRO A 626 45.62 -10.43 18.32
C PRO A 626 46.74 -9.62 18.98
N ASP A 627 46.49 -8.34 19.20
CA ASP A 627 47.37 -7.43 19.93
C ASP A 627 46.52 -6.48 20.80
N PRO A 628 46.29 -6.81 22.08
CA PRO A 628 45.46 -5.98 22.96
C PRO A 628 46.07 -4.59 23.20
N THR A 629 47.38 -4.40 23.01
CA THR A 629 48.04 -3.11 23.22
C THR A 629 47.60 -2.06 22.19
N LEU A 630 47.26 -2.49 20.97
CA LEU A 630 46.71 -1.64 19.93
C LEU A 630 45.26 -1.24 20.23
N ILE A 631 44.48 -2.12 20.84
CA ILE A 631 43.11 -1.80 21.29
C ILE A 631 43.17 -0.76 22.42
N ASP A 632 44.01 -0.99 23.42
CA ASP A 632 44.21 -0.04 24.53
C ASP A 632 44.72 1.32 24.05
N ASP A 633 45.58 1.33 23.03
CA ASP A 633 46.03 2.57 22.39
C ASP A 633 44.90 3.31 21.70
N ALA A 634 44.05 2.62 20.93
CA ALA A 634 42.89 3.24 20.28
C ALA A 634 41.91 3.84 21.31
N LEU A 635 41.63 3.11 22.40
CA LEU A 635 40.77 3.58 23.48
C LEU A 635 41.34 4.83 24.18
N ARG A 636 42.65 4.85 24.48
CA ARG A 636 43.30 6.04 25.03
C ARG A 636 43.22 7.24 24.08
N GLN A 637 43.33 7.00 22.78
CA GLN A 637 43.20 8.07 21.78
C GLN A 637 41.77 8.62 21.70
N PHE A 638 40.73 7.80 21.81
CA PHE A 638 39.35 8.27 21.96
C PHE A 638 39.21 9.16 23.21
N GLU A 639 39.65 8.67 24.36
CA GLU A 639 39.56 9.39 25.64
C GLU A 639 40.26 10.76 25.57
N SER A 640 41.51 10.78 25.09
CA SER A 640 42.28 12.02 25.01
C SER A 640 41.70 12.99 23.97
N ALA A 641 41.27 12.50 22.81
CA ALA A 641 40.67 13.37 21.79
C ALA A 641 39.38 14.01 22.29
N LEU A 642 38.47 13.22 22.89
CA LEU A 642 37.23 13.72 23.48
C LEU A 642 37.53 14.77 24.55
N ARG A 643 38.51 14.53 25.44
CA ARG A 643 38.90 15.51 26.45
C ARG A 643 39.44 16.81 25.85
N LEU A 644 40.25 16.72 24.79
CA LEU A 644 40.90 17.88 24.16
C LEU A 644 39.92 18.74 23.35
N THR A 645 38.90 18.12 22.75
CA THR A 645 37.92 18.80 21.90
C THR A 645 36.61 19.14 22.61
N LEU A 646 36.37 18.63 23.82
CA LEU A 646 35.15 18.92 24.58
C LEU A 646 34.98 20.42 24.82
N ARG A 647 33.76 20.90 24.56
CA ARG A 647 33.33 22.28 24.77
C ARG A 647 32.33 22.39 25.93
N PRO A 648 32.11 23.60 26.47
CA PRO A 648 31.14 23.83 27.55
C PRO A 648 29.69 23.46 27.21
N ASP A 649 29.33 23.41 25.92
CA ASP A 649 27.98 23.05 25.43
C ASP A 649 27.72 21.53 25.35
N GLY A 650 28.71 20.72 25.74
CA GLY A 650 28.65 19.26 25.72
C GLY A 650 28.91 18.62 24.34
N LEU A 651 29.41 19.39 23.37
CA LEU A 651 29.83 18.89 22.06
C LEU A 651 31.36 19.02 21.89
N TYR A 652 31.85 18.60 20.72
CA TYR A 652 33.28 18.48 20.43
C TYR A 652 33.68 19.37 19.25
N ALA A 653 34.75 20.15 19.42
CA ALA A 653 35.34 20.94 18.34
C ALA A 653 35.88 20.03 17.24
N HIS A 654 35.80 20.47 15.97
CA HIS A 654 36.31 19.73 14.81
C HIS A 654 37.81 19.44 14.96
N GLY A 655 38.60 20.44 15.33
CA GLY A 655 40.06 20.32 15.45
C GLY A 655 40.61 20.95 16.72
N TYR A 656 41.73 20.38 17.18
CA TYR A 656 42.56 20.84 18.28
C TYR A 656 44.03 20.92 17.85
N ASP A 657 44.71 22.02 18.15
CA ASP A 657 46.16 22.20 17.96
C ASP A 657 46.86 22.26 19.32
N ASP A 658 47.68 21.25 19.61
CA ASP A 658 48.46 21.12 20.86
C ASP A 658 49.41 22.30 21.08
N GLN A 659 49.88 22.92 19.99
CA GLN A 659 50.79 24.07 20.04
C GLN A 659 50.06 25.42 20.07
N ARG A 660 48.76 25.47 19.75
CA ARG A 660 47.96 26.71 19.66
C ARG A 660 48.57 27.77 18.74
N GLN A 661 49.20 27.31 17.65
CA GLN A 661 49.91 28.17 16.69
C GLN A 661 49.12 28.37 15.40
N GLN A 662 48.16 27.49 15.11
CA GLN A 662 47.32 27.64 13.93
C GLN A 662 46.37 28.84 14.03
N ILE A 663 46.11 29.50 12.90
CA ILE A 663 45.25 30.70 12.84
C ILE A 663 43.82 30.47 13.34
N TRP A 664 43.33 29.24 13.24
CA TRP A 664 41.98 28.83 13.61
C TRP A 664 41.91 28.37 15.07
N ALA A 665 43.06 28.13 15.71
CA ALA A 665 43.14 27.58 17.05
C ALA A 665 43.00 28.70 18.08
N ASP A 666 42.04 28.55 18.97
CA ASP A 666 41.87 29.47 20.09
C ASP A 666 43.13 29.48 20.98
N PRO A 667 43.70 30.65 21.33
CA PRO A 667 44.96 30.75 22.07
C PRO A 667 44.92 30.14 23.48
N THR A 668 43.74 29.85 24.03
CA THR A 668 43.60 29.26 25.37
C THR A 668 43.36 27.75 25.26
N THR A 669 42.34 27.38 24.51
CA THR A 669 41.83 26.01 24.41
C THR A 669 42.48 25.21 23.30
N GLY A 670 43.07 25.83 22.28
CA GLY A 670 43.61 25.17 21.08
C GLY A 670 42.54 24.67 20.10
N GLN A 671 41.27 24.90 20.37
CA GLN A 671 40.13 24.40 19.59
C GLN A 671 39.74 25.37 18.47
N ASN A 672 39.12 24.85 17.40
CA ASN A 672 38.47 25.70 16.39
C ASN A 672 37.13 26.29 16.89
N ALA A 673 36.68 27.39 16.27
CA ALA A 673 35.55 28.18 16.76
C ALA A 673 34.16 27.52 16.58
N ALA A 674 33.78 27.18 15.34
CA ALA A 674 32.42 26.70 15.00
C ALA A 674 32.28 25.18 15.04
N LEU A 675 31.07 24.68 15.29
CA LEU A 675 30.77 23.25 15.30
C LEU A 675 30.31 22.75 13.94
N TRP A 676 31.24 22.11 13.24
CA TRP A 676 30.95 21.46 11.97
C TRP A 676 30.35 20.07 12.17
N THR A 677 29.12 19.88 11.71
CA THR A 677 28.33 18.69 12.06
C THR A 677 28.90 17.41 11.48
N ARG A 678 29.56 17.45 10.31
CA ARG A 678 30.20 16.24 9.76
C ARG A 678 31.37 15.75 10.64
N SER A 679 32.12 16.64 11.30
CA SER A 679 33.16 16.20 12.25
C SER A 679 32.57 15.44 13.45
N LEU A 680 31.40 15.87 13.94
CA LEU A 680 30.64 15.17 14.98
C LEU A 680 30.06 13.85 14.46
N GLY A 681 29.64 13.81 13.19
CA GLY A 681 29.23 12.59 12.49
C GLY A 681 30.37 11.56 12.43
N TRP A 682 31.59 11.96 12.07
CA TRP A 682 32.76 11.08 12.11
C TRP A 682 33.02 10.52 13.50
N LEU A 683 32.98 11.37 14.52
CA LEU A 683 33.13 10.93 15.90
C LEU A 683 32.05 9.91 16.30
N ALA A 684 30.79 10.17 15.96
CA ALA A 684 29.68 9.27 16.27
C ALA A 684 29.86 7.91 15.60
N MET A 685 30.25 7.87 14.32
CA MET A 685 30.51 6.60 13.62
C MET A 685 31.74 5.88 14.19
N ALA A 686 32.77 6.61 14.62
CA ALA A 686 33.97 6.00 15.21
C ALA A 686 33.65 5.32 16.54
N LEU A 687 32.87 5.97 17.40
CA LEU A 687 32.40 5.40 18.66
C LEU A 687 31.44 4.23 18.41
N ALA A 688 30.51 4.36 17.46
CA ALA A 688 29.57 3.29 17.10
C ALA A 688 30.29 2.03 16.60
N ASP A 689 31.22 2.18 15.65
CA ASP A 689 31.97 1.05 15.10
C ASP A 689 32.91 0.43 16.15
N ALA A 690 33.59 1.25 16.96
CA ALA A 690 34.45 0.74 18.03
C ALA A 690 33.65 -0.04 19.09
N ALA A 691 32.48 0.46 19.48
CA ALA A 691 31.57 -0.25 20.38
C ALA A 691 31.13 -1.57 19.75
N ASP A 692 30.70 -1.56 18.48
CA ASP A 692 30.26 -2.75 17.75
C ASP A 692 31.33 -3.84 17.69
N LEU A 693 32.58 -3.45 17.38
CA LEU A 693 33.72 -4.36 17.28
C LEU A 693 34.14 -4.97 18.63
N LEU A 694 34.13 -4.17 19.70
CA LEU A 694 34.67 -4.60 21.00
C LEU A 694 33.63 -5.25 21.93
N GLY A 695 32.34 -5.18 21.58
CA GLY A 695 31.27 -5.66 22.45
C GLY A 695 31.11 -4.77 23.69
N ASP A 696 30.93 -5.37 24.86
CA ASP A 696 30.61 -4.66 26.11
C ASP A 696 31.77 -3.75 26.57
N ARG A 697 31.59 -2.44 26.34
CA ARG A 697 32.52 -1.34 26.67
C ARG A 697 31.71 -0.13 27.14
N PRO A 698 31.30 -0.08 28.42
CA PRO A 698 30.42 0.96 28.95
C PRO A 698 30.93 2.39 28.72
N GLU A 699 32.24 2.59 28.66
CA GLU A 699 32.87 3.88 28.36
C GLU A 699 32.54 4.37 26.94
N LEU A 700 32.62 3.51 25.92
CA LEU A 700 32.30 3.87 24.53
C LEU A 700 30.80 4.02 24.35
N GLU A 701 30.01 3.12 24.94
CA GLU A 701 28.55 3.15 24.87
C GLU A 701 27.99 4.42 25.52
N SER A 702 28.54 4.80 26.68
CA SER A 702 28.17 6.04 27.38
C SER A 702 28.52 7.27 26.57
N GLN A 703 29.72 7.33 25.98
CA GLN A 703 30.15 8.43 25.10
C GLN A 703 29.26 8.56 23.86
N LEU A 704 28.98 7.44 23.18
CA LEU A 704 28.10 7.41 22.01
C LEU A 704 26.68 7.87 22.36
N THR A 705 26.12 7.33 23.44
CA THR A 705 24.75 7.65 23.89
C THR A 705 24.61 9.12 24.26
N GLN A 706 25.59 9.68 24.99
CA GLN A 706 25.62 11.09 25.34
C GLN A 706 25.71 12.00 24.10
N LEU A 707 26.60 11.66 23.16
CA LEU A 707 26.75 12.42 21.92
C LEU A 707 25.47 12.40 21.08
N LEU A 708 24.88 11.22 20.84
CA LEU A 708 23.66 11.07 20.05
C LEU A 708 22.46 11.75 20.71
N THR A 709 22.33 11.64 22.05
CA THR A 709 21.27 12.33 22.80
C THR A 709 21.41 13.84 22.69
N ARG A 710 22.64 14.36 22.81
CA ARG A 710 22.89 15.80 22.68
C ARG A 710 22.58 16.27 21.25
N LEU A 711 23.02 15.54 20.23
CA LEU A 711 22.76 15.90 18.84
C LEU A 711 21.28 15.78 18.48
N ALA A 712 20.56 14.79 19.00
CA ALA A 712 19.11 14.68 18.81
C ALA A 712 18.37 15.94 19.29
N SER A 713 18.82 16.57 20.38
CA SER A 713 18.23 17.83 20.86
C SER A 713 18.48 19.06 19.97
N LEU A 714 19.39 18.95 19.00
CA LEU A 714 19.78 20.01 18.06
C LEU A 714 19.32 19.71 16.63
N ARG A 715 18.55 18.64 16.44
CA ARG A 715 18.02 18.20 15.15
C ARG A 715 16.97 19.19 14.65
N ALA A 716 17.04 19.55 13.37
CA ALA A 716 16.08 20.45 12.75
C ALA A 716 14.70 19.78 12.60
N PRO A 717 13.60 20.58 12.49
CA PRO A 717 12.24 20.04 12.37
C PRO A 717 12.00 19.13 11.16
N ASN A 718 12.79 19.29 10.09
CA ASN A 718 12.73 18.41 8.91
C ASN A 718 13.41 17.04 9.13
N GLY A 719 13.93 16.77 10.33
CA GLY A 719 14.56 15.52 10.68
C GLY A 719 16.03 15.41 10.28
N LEU A 720 16.70 16.49 9.92
CA LEU A 720 18.12 16.52 9.55
C LEU A 720 18.93 17.44 10.48
N TRP A 721 20.25 17.44 10.35
CA TRP A 721 21.14 18.36 11.07
C TRP A 721 21.68 19.46 10.15
N TRP A 722 21.92 20.63 10.73
CA TRP A 722 22.51 21.78 10.04
C TRP A 722 24.00 21.54 9.75
N GLN A 723 24.58 22.17 8.72
CA GLN A 723 26.03 22.15 8.45
C GLN A 723 26.84 22.71 9.64
N VAL A 724 26.34 23.76 10.27
CA VAL A 724 26.89 24.34 11.51
C VAL A 724 25.86 24.16 12.64
N THR A 725 26.08 23.17 13.51
CA THR A 725 25.02 22.71 14.43
C THR A 725 24.74 23.66 15.60
N ASP A 726 25.72 24.45 16.02
CA ASP A 726 25.59 25.40 17.14
C ASP A 726 24.93 26.71 16.74
N GLN A 727 24.69 26.94 15.46
CA GLN A 727 24.13 28.19 14.93
C GLN A 727 23.02 27.92 13.91
N PRO A 728 21.89 27.31 14.32
CA PRO A 728 20.81 26.93 13.41
C PRO A 728 20.17 28.12 12.68
N ASP A 729 20.16 29.30 13.31
CA ASP A 729 19.55 30.51 12.76
C ASP A 729 20.51 31.34 11.89
N LEU A 730 21.74 30.86 11.65
CA LEU A 730 22.74 31.57 10.86
C LEU A 730 22.28 31.66 9.38
N PRO A 731 22.22 32.87 8.78
CA PRO A 731 21.83 33.01 7.39
C PRO A 731 22.75 32.21 6.45
N GLY A 732 22.14 31.38 5.59
CA GLY A 732 22.86 30.51 4.67
C GLY A 732 23.25 29.14 5.25
N ASN A 733 22.96 28.88 6.52
CA ASN A 733 23.04 27.52 7.06
C ASN A 733 21.99 26.62 6.39
N TYR A 734 22.28 25.33 6.29
CA TYR A 734 21.46 24.39 5.54
C TYR A 734 21.46 23.00 6.19
N PRO A 735 20.38 22.22 6.03
CA PRO A 735 20.38 20.83 6.44
C PRO A 735 21.38 20.04 5.60
N GLU A 736 22.38 19.46 6.24
CA GLU A 736 23.53 18.85 5.58
C GLU A 736 23.41 17.33 5.62
N ALA A 737 23.45 16.72 4.43
CA ALA A 737 23.07 15.34 4.25
C ALA A 737 24.13 14.34 4.73
N SER A 738 25.43 14.64 4.60
CA SER A 738 26.47 13.68 4.99
C SER A 738 26.51 13.47 6.50
N SER A 739 26.52 14.54 7.29
CA SER A 739 26.46 14.49 8.74
C SER A 739 25.18 13.82 9.24
N SER A 740 24.04 14.16 8.63
CA SER A 740 22.77 13.52 8.95
C SER A 740 22.80 12.01 8.66
N ALA A 741 23.41 11.59 7.56
CA ALA A 741 23.56 10.18 7.21
C ALA A 741 24.49 9.43 8.18
N MET A 742 25.60 10.06 8.58
CA MET A 742 26.52 9.52 9.59
C MET A 742 25.84 9.34 10.95
N LEU A 743 25.05 10.32 11.37
CA LEU A 743 24.30 10.27 12.62
C LEU A 743 23.15 9.26 12.55
N ALA A 744 22.49 9.11 11.39
CA ALA A 744 21.52 8.05 11.18
C ALA A 744 22.16 6.66 11.33
N TYR A 745 23.30 6.43 10.67
CA TYR A 745 24.05 5.17 10.80
C TYR A 745 24.46 4.90 12.25
N ALA A 746 25.13 5.85 12.92
CA ALA A 746 25.56 5.67 14.30
C ALA A 746 24.38 5.44 15.27
N ALA A 747 23.25 6.12 15.06
CA ALA A 747 22.03 5.91 15.84
C ALA A 747 21.41 4.53 15.60
N LEU A 748 21.43 4.04 14.36
CA LEU A 748 20.96 2.69 14.04
C LEU A 748 21.84 1.63 14.70
N VAL A 749 23.18 1.75 14.63
CA VAL A 749 24.09 0.83 15.33
C VAL A 749 23.83 0.86 16.85
N ALA A 750 23.71 2.05 17.44
CA ALA A 750 23.40 2.20 18.86
C ALA A 750 22.04 1.57 19.24
N ALA A 751 21.02 1.70 18.37
CA ALA A 751 19.70 1.11 18.59
C ALA A 751 19.70 -0.41 18.49
N ARG A 752 20.43 -1.01 17.52
CA ARG A 752 20.62 -2.47 17.44
C ARG A 752 21.25 -3.02 18.72
N ARG A 753 22.15 -2.25 19.32
CA ARG A 753 22.79 -2.56 20.61
C ARG A 753 21.93 -2.25 21.85
N GLY A 754 20.72 -1.71 21.67
CA GLY A 754 19.81 -1.37 22.77
C GLY A 754 20.19 -0.14 23.58
N LEU A 755 21.08 0.72 23.06
CA LEU A 755 21.55 1.93 23.77
C LEU A 755 20.57 3.10 23.66
N ILE A 756 19.86 3.20 22.55
CA ILE A 756 18.84 4.24 22.28
C ILE A 756 17.65 3.63 21.50
N PRO A 757 16.47 4.28 21.46
CA PRO A 757 15.37 3.87 20.58
C PRO A 757 15.72 3.99 19.08
N PRO A 758 15.19 3.12 18.20
CA PRO A 758 15.51 3.13 16.77
C PRO A 758 14.97 4.35 16.01
N ASP A 759 13.98 5.06 16.58
CA ASP A 759 13.25 6.16 15.93
C ASP A 759 14.17 7.27 15.40
N LEU A 760 15.26 7.60 16.12
CA LEU A 760 16.19 8.65 15.71
C LEU A 760 16.88 8.30 14.39
N GLY A 761 17.38 7.08 14.27
CA GLY A 761 18.04 6.58 13.07
C GLY A 761 17.06 6.39 11.91
N GLN A 762 15.95 5.69 12.16
CA GLN A 762 14.95 5.38 11.14
C GLN A 762 14.29 6.64 10.56
N SER A 763 13.90 7.59 11.41
CA SER A 763 13.27 8.85 10.93
C SER A 763 14.26 9.74 10.18
N THR A 764 15.54 9.76 10.57
CA THR A 764 16.57 10.52 9.83
C THR A 764 16.81 9.90 8.46
N LEU A 765 16.96 8.57 8.41
CA LEU A 765 17.13 7.86 7.14
C LEU A 765 15.92 8.09 6.20
N ALA A 766 14.71 8.08 6.76
CA ALA A 766 13.50 8.38 6.00
C ALA A 766 13.43 9.82 5.48
N ALA A 767 14.05 10.79 6.17
CA ALA A 767 14.16 12.18 5.73
C ALA A 767 15.24 12.39 4.64
N LEU A 768 16.27 11.53 4.61
CA LEU A 768 17.33 11.52 3.59
C LEU A 768 16.88 10.80 2.31
N ARG A 769 15.88 11.33 1.60
CA ARG A 769 15.43 10.74 0.33
C ARG A 769 16.26 11.27 -0.84
N PRO A 770 16.91 10.41 -1.63
CA PRO A 770 17.41 10.80 -2.95
C PRO A 770 16.27 11.35 -3.82
N GLN A 771 16.51 12.44 -4.54
CA GLN A 771 15.49 13.14 -5.34
C GLN A 771 15.93 13.33 -6.79
N GLY A 772 14.96 13.46 -7.69
CA GLY A 772 15.18 13.70 -9.13
C GLY A 772 15.20 12.44 -9.99
N GLN A 773 15.43 12.61 -11.29
CA GLN A 773 15.57 11.53 -12.27
C GLN A 773 16.85 11.75 -13.11
N PRO A 774 17.93 10.96 -12.90
CA PRO A 774 18.06 9.90 -11.89
C PRO A 774 18.09 10.46 -10.46
N PRO A 775 17.70 9.66 -9.44
CA PRO A 775 17.71 10.09 -8.05
C PRO A 775 19.13 10.39 -7.55
N LYS A 776 19.29 11.50 -6.83
CA LYS A 776 20.55 11.94 -6.23
C LYS A 776 20.37 12.37 -4.78
N LEU A 777 21.34 12.05 -3.93
CA LEU A 777 21.40 12.58 -2.56
C LEU A 777 21.95 14.01 -2.61
N GLN A 778 21.15 14.98 -2.19
CA GLN A 778 21.47 16.42 -2.29
C GLN A 778 22.11 16.95 -1.01
N ASN A 779 22.55 18.22 -1.03
CA ASN A 779 22.97 18.98 0.14
C ASN A 779 24.15 18.38 0.91
N ILE A 780 25.16 17.88 0.21
CA ILE A 780 26.39 17.36 0.81
C ILE A 780 27.46 18.46 0.76
N CYS A 781 28.08 18.77 1.89
CA CYS A 781 29.28 19.61 1.90
C CYS A 781 30.41 18.86 1.18
N GLU A 782 30.99 19.37 0.09
CA GLU A 782 31.98 18.63 -0.71
C GLU A 782 33.27 18.36 0.09
N VAL A 783 33.75 19.38 0.80
CA VAL A 783 34.99 19.34 1.58
C VAL A 783 34.94 20.39 2.67
N ALA A 784 35.58 20.13 3.80
CA ALA A 784 35.98 21.16 4.75
C ALA A 784 37.21 20.67 5.51
N GLY A 785 37.95 21.59 6.13
CA GLY A 785 39.14 21.32 6.91
C GLY A 785 39.60 22.54 7.69
N LEU A 786 40.79 22.51 8.28
CA LEU A 786 41.37 23.65 9.00
C LEU A 786 42.77 23.99 8.48
N GLY A 787 43.15 25.27 8.54
CA GLY A 787 44.46 25.77 8.14
C GLY A 787 44.83 25.49 6.68
N GLY A 788 46.08 25.08 6.46
CA GLY A 788 46.64 24.83 5.12
C GLY A 788 46.93 26.12 4.34
N LYS A 789 47.33 25.97 3.06
CA LYS A 789 47.69 27.11 2.20
C LYS A 789 46.53 28.09 1.96
N ALA A 790 45.29 27.62 2.08
CA ALA A 790 44.08 28.41 1.92
C ALA A 790 43.68 29.19 3.19
N LEU A 791 44.43 29.07 4.29
CA LEU A 791 44.19 29.78 5.56
C LEU A 791 42.73 29.61 6.06
N ARG A 792 42.25 28.36 6.05
CA ARG A 792 40.90 28.01 6.49
C ARG A 792 40.77 28.23 8.01
N ASP A 793 39.94 29.17 8.41
CA ASP A 793 39.94 29.74 9.77
C ASP A 793 39.00 29.04 10.76
N GLY A 794 38.21 28.06 10.32
CA GLY A 794 37.32 27.29 11.18
C GLY A 794 36.13 28.07 11.74
N THR A 795 35.80 29.21 11.13
CA THR A 795 34.60 29.99 11.45
C THR A 795 33.35 29.41 10.79
N ALA A 796 32.16 29.77 11.29
CA ALA A 796 30.90 29.35 10.67
C ALA A 796 30.77 29.88 9.23
N ALA A 797 31.21 31.12 8.97
CA ALA A 797 31.24 31.69 7.63
C ALA A 797 32.10 30.87 6.66
N TYR A 798 33.25 30.37 7.13
CA TYR A 798 34.08 29.47 6.34
C TYR A 798 33.38 28.13 6.05
N TYR A 799 32.80 27.45 7.04
CA TYR A 799 32.10 26.17 6.80
C TYR A 799 30.89 26.30 5.86
N LEU A 800 30.24 27.48 5.85
CA LEU A 800 29.16 27.78 4.91
C LEU A 800 29.66 28.24 3.53
N SER A 801 30.94 28.57 3.39
CA SER A 801 31.54 28.95 2.10
C SER A 801 31.93 27.75 1.25
N GLU A 802 32.05 26.57 1.85
CA GLU A 802 32.43 25.35 1.15
C GLU A 802 31.31 24.87 0.19
N PRO A 803 31.67 24.25 -0.96
CA PRO A 803 30.69 23.84 -1.95
C PRO A 803 29.65 22.85 -1.42
N ILE A 804 28.42 22.99 -1.92
CA ILE A 804 27.32 22.05 -1.69
C ILE A 804 27.10 21.28 -2.99
N VAL A 805 27.25 19.96 -2.91
CA VAL A 805 27.20 19.05 -4.05
C VAL A 805 26.19 17.92 -3.82
N ALA A 806 25.85 17.23 -4.91
CA ALA A 806 25.00 16.04 -4.87
C ALA A 806 25.86 14.79 -5.10
N ASP A 807 25.46 13.68 -4.48
CA ASP A 807 26.07 12.35 -4.67
C ASP A 807 27.59 12.26 -4.34
N ASP A 808 28.14 13.22 -3.59
CA ASP A 808 29.51 13.06 -3.09
C ASP A 808 29.58 11.87 -2.12
N VAL A 809 30.64 11.08 -2.24
CA VAL A 809 30.79 9.81 -1.53
C VAL A 809 30.90 9.98 -0.01
N LYS A 810 31.35 11.15 0.45
CA LYS A 810 31.45 11.46 1.89
C LYS A 810 30.08 11.55 2.55
N GLY A 811 29.01 11.75 1.77
CA GLY A 811 27.62 11.64 2.24
C GLY A 811 26.90 10.38 1.76
N SER A 812 27.11 10.00 0.50
CA SER A 812 26.43 8.84 -0.08
C SER A 812 26.91 7.52 0.54
N GLY A 813 28.21 7.39 0.85
CA GLY A 813 28.75 6.23 1.57
C GLY A 813 28.06 6.03 2.92
N PRO A 814 28.13 6.99 3.86
CA PRO A 814 27.42 6.90 5.15
C PRO A 814 25.90 6.70 5.01
N PHE A 815 25.26 7.28 4.00
CA PHE A 815 23.85 7.02 3.72
C PHE A 815 23.60 5.55 3.40
N LEU A 816 24.42 4.95 2.54
CA LEU A 816 24.35 3.52 2.25
C LEU A 816 24.71 2.63 3.44
N MET A 817 25.61 3.07 4.34
CA MET A 817 25.85 2.38 5.62
C MET A 817 24.57 2.38 6.49
N ALA A 818 23.87 3.51 6.58
CA ALA A 818 22.60 3.59 7.30
C ALA A 818 21.50 2.72 6.67
N VAL A 819 21.45 2.63 5.33
CA VAL A 819 20.55 1.71 4.62
C VAL A 819 20.85 0.25 4.98
N ALA A 820 22.12 -0.17 4.93
CA ALA A 820 22.53 -1.52 5.31
C ALA A 820 22.11 -1.84 6.75
N GLU A 821 22.30 -0.89 7.65
CA GLU A 821 22.02 -1.11 9.07
C GLU A 821 20.53 -1.14 9.39
N ALA A 822 19.71 -0.38 8.65
CA ALA A 822 18.25 -0.49 8.73
C ALA A 822 17.75 -1.85 8.23
N ILE A 823 18.38 -2.43 7.22
CA ILE A 823 18.06 -3.78 6.72
C ILE A 823 18.42 -4.84 7.74
N ALA A 824 19.61 -4.76 8.34
CA ALA A 824 20.08 -5.72 9.34
C ALA A 824 19.19 -5.77 10.60
N GLN A 825 18.41 -4.72 10.86
CA GLN A 825 17.46 -4.64 11.98
C GLN A 825 16.03 -5.08 11.62
N ALA A 826 15.73 -5.33 10.34
CA ALA A 826 14.42 -5.82 9.95
C ALA A 826 14.22 -7.25 10.52
N PRO A 827 13.07 -7.55 11.15
CA PRO A 827 12.80 -8.91 11.63
C PRO A 827 12.82 -9.88 10.44
N ALA A 828 13.60 -10.96 10.58
CA ALA A 828 13.81 -12.00 9.59
C ALA A 828 12.54 -12.81 9.29
#